data_AF-A0A2V5WXA0-F1
#
_entry.id   AF-A0A2V5WXA0-F1
#
_cell.length_a   1.000
_cell.length_b   1.000
_cell.length_c   1.000
_cell.angle_alpha   90.00
_cell.angle_beta   90.00
_cell.angle_gamma   90.00
#
_symmetry.space_group_name_H-M   'P 1'
#
loop_
_entity.id
_entity.type
_entity.pdbx_description
1 polymer ?
#
loop_
_entity_poly.entity_id
_entity_poly.type
_entity_poly.pdbx_seq_one_letter_code
_entity_poly.pdbx_strand_id
1 'polypeptide(L)'
;MPALSKEDKLRLLTTILESRHADLREQNLNRQGKGHFHVSGMGHEALAAISLLMEPDDYIVPYYRDRGLILGRGMTTRELGLEYFAKRNTGSSGRQMPSHYSNANLHIWSVPTPTGSQLLPACGIAWGIKIDGRNNLVVTTVGDAATRQGDFFEAISFAKEKKLPVLFIVEDNAYGISMPTRETNPLVLGVLEASDWQQIDGQDVQKIYEAASAAMEKIRAGNGPAFFWVKMERLSSHTSSDDQKLYRSAEELQELEKCDPLKCWKDQLIKEGVISTEEFAKIDNEIKERIRREYSDAEKAEDPSPNQLLSNVAKLSPRTDKEILPPGKYRIGDTVNKTLRAGLEEDPRRIIFGEDIEDPKGGVFRLTQKLSTDFPKQVFNSPLAESTILGVGCGLAAYGKRPVFELQFIDFIYPGFNQLVTNISTLRWRSSGNWKCPLVIYAPYGAYLPGGSLWHSQANESVLAHYPGLSVVIPSTPEDAAGLLWTAMQSEDPVIFLIPKHLLWAEHESRQPVRAVPFGQARKRSDGFDVTLVAWGNTIEKSLEAIAKIGKTTSVELIDLRSIVPWDKAAIEESVRKTKRLVVVQEDTENCSVGQMIISHLTSEAELWSTMISPPILVSKANVMIGYNPIYEYAALPDVERIAAAIKKSVSTTHEHAPVAAGVDRGRAVDEPEYVRPGSATSATVSESKIDMSKQRAQSITVPIMGEGIRNAKIVSLLKNPGDLIALDDPLCEVETDKAVYPIESSFAGVMGEWKTKVGDTVDIGQELGTILTGQPSSADQLAPAAKTPPDGKKKAVEAAGPAAEIDDRGRQAHHYRIEPALSSTITRKLSRVIPANLQIDARWDAIRKARDVAKKKDEKNAPSPSVMIAWAVVRAMEKHAPFRRLILEDDRIIENDVFD
;
A
#
# COMPACT_ATOMS: atom_id res chain seq x y z
N MET A 1 17.83 36.63 18.34
CA MET A 1 17.42 35.85 17.15
C MET A 1 17.58 36.75 15.94
N PRO A 2 18.18 36.29 14.83
CA PRO A 2 18.26 37.11 13.63
C PRO A 2 16.84 37.29 13.08
N ALA A 3 16.49 38.53 12.75
CA ALA A 3 15.25 38.82 12.04
C ALA A 3 15.33 38.24 10.62
N LEU A 4 14.20 37.74 10.11
CA LEU A 4 14.09 37.26 8.72
C LEU A 4 14.58 38.35 7.76
N SER A 5 15.57 38.00 6.93
CA SER A 5 16.10 38.94 5.94
C SER A 5 15.04 39.29 4.90
N LYS A 6 15.20 40.43 4.21
CA LYS A 6 14.27 40.80 3.12
C LYS A 6 14.19 39.70 2.05
N GLU A 7 15.32 39.08 1.74
CA GLU A 7 15.43 37.99 0.78
C GLU A 7 14.67 36.74 1.25
N ASP A 8 14.86 36.33 2.50
CA ASP A 8 14.16 35.16 3.06
C ASP A 8 12.64 35.38 3.15
N LYS A 9 12.21 36.61 3.48
CA LYS A 9 10.79 36.99 3.48
C LYS A 9 10.14 36.81 2.11
N LEU A 10 10.82 37.28 1.05
CA LEU A 10 10.35 37.14 -0.32
C LEU A 10 10.40 35.67 -0.77
N ARG A 11 11.44 34.93 -0.39
CA ARG A 11 11.55 33.49 -0.66
C ARG A 11 10.40 32.71 -0.02
N LEU A 12 10.04 33.00 1.24
CA LEU A 12 8.88 32.40 1.90
C LEU A 12 7.58 32.72 1.17
N LEU A 13 7.39 33.99 0.79
CA LEU A 13 6.21 34.40 0.04
C LEU A 13 6.09 33.60 -1.28
N THR A 14 7.20 33.47 -2.01
CA THR A 14 7.25 32.66 -3.24
C THR A 14 6.88 31.20 -2.97
N THR A 15 7.46 30.55 -1.97
CA THR A 15 7.14 29.15 -1.64
C THR A 15 5.68 28.95 -1.20
N ILE A 16 5.12 29.89 -0.43
CA ILE A 16 3.71 29.85 -0.02
C ILE A 16 2.79 29.99 -1.23
N LEU A 17 3.10 30.93 -2.14
CA LEU A 17 2.37 31.10 -3.42
C LEU A 17 2.48 29.85 -4.30
N GLU A 18 3.66 29.25 -4.38
CA GLU A 18 3.89 28.01 -5.11
C GLU A 18 3.01 26.87 -4.59
N SER A 19 2.97 26.69 -3.27
CA SER A 19 2.10 25.72 -2.61
C SER A 19 0.63 25.96 -2.97
N ARG A 20 0.15 27.20 -2.80
CA ARG A 20 -1.25 27.58 -3.04
C ARG A 20 -1.67 27.35 -4.49
N HIS A 21 -0.89 27.85 -5.44
CA HIS A 21 -1.24 27.77 -6.86
C HIS A 21 -1.09 26.35 -7.43
N ALA A 22 -0.16 25.55 -6.92
CA ALA A 22 -0.05 24.14 -7.29
C ALA A 22 -1.26 23.34 -6.80
N ASP A 23 -1.69 23.55 -5.55
CA ASP A 23 -2.89 22.92 -4.98
C ASP A 23 -4.16 23.30 -5.77
N LEU A 24 -4.38 24.59 -6.01
CA LEU A 24 -5.49 25.07 -6.85
C LEU A 24 -5.44 24.47 -8.26
N ARG A 25 -4.25 24.33 -8.85
CA ARG A 25 -4.11 23.72 -10.17
C ARG A 25 -4.52 22.25 -10.16
N GLU A 26 -4.14 21.50 -9.12
CA GLU A 26 -4.54 20.10 -8.95
C GLU A 26 -6.05 19.95 -8.71
N GLN A 27 -6.67 20.87 -7.97
CA GLN A 27 -8.14 20.91 -7.81
C GLN A 27 -8.84 21.09 -9.17
N ASN A 28 -8.40 22.08 -9.96
CA ASN A 28 -8.99 22.35 -11.27
C ASN A 28 -8.77 21.18 -12.23
N LEU A 29 -7.57 20.60 -12.27
CA LEU A 29 -7.26 19.42 -13.08
C LEU A 29 -8.12 18.21 -12.69
N ASN A 30 -8.39 18.02 -11.39
CA ASN A 30 -9.24 16.94 -10.92
C ASN A 30 -10.70 17.15 -11.40
N ARG A 31 -11.22 18.38 -11.28
CA ARG A 31 -12.55 18.77 -11.80
C ARG A 31 -12.66 18.65 -13.33
N GLN A 32 -11.54 18.75 -14.03
CA GLN A 32 -11.43 18.52 -15.48
C GLN A 32 -11.31 17.02 -15.84
N GLY A 33 -11.26 16.12 -14.85
CA GLY A 33 -11.08 14.68 -15.07
C GLY A 33 -9.67 14.28 -15.48
N LYS A 34 -8.67 15.15 -15.27
CA LYS A 34 -7.28 14.93 -15.66
C LYS A 34 -6.41 14.35 -14.54
N GLY A 35 -6.92 14.26 -13.32
CA GLY A 35 -6.23 13.61 -12.20
C GLY A 35 -7.14 12.65 -11.44
N HIS A 36 -6.55 11.65 -10.79
CA HIS A 36 -7.30 10.57 -10.14
C HIS A 36 -7.78 10.92 -8.73
N PHE A 37 -7.00 11.73 -8.00
CA PHE A 37 -7.25 12.07 -6.60
C PHE A 37 -6.51 13.35 -6.23
N HIS A 38 -7.03 14.13 -5.29
CA HIS A 38 -6.37 15.32 -4.80
C HIS A 38 -6.56 15.45 -3.28
N VAL A 39 -5.48 15.81 -2.58
CA VAL A 39 -5.46 16.12 -1.15
C VAL A 39 -4.90 17.52 -0.99
N SER A 40 -5.74 18.44 -0.49
CA SER A 40 -5.35 19.84 -0.35
C SER A 40 -4.50 20.05 0.90
N GLY A 41 -3.40 20.79 0.75
CA GLY A 41 -2.59 21.38 1.81
C GLY A 41 -2.91 22.86 2.07
N MET A 42 -3.97 23.42 1.48
CA MET A 42 -4.34 24.82 1.67
C MET A 42 -4.62 25.16 3.13
N GLY A 43 -3.94 26.18 3.64
CA GLY A 43 -3.93 26.65 5.02
C GLY A 43 -2.76 26.15 5.86
N HIS A 44 -1.97 25.20 5.34
CA HIS A 44 -0.79 24.63 6.01
C HIS A 44 0.54 25.20 5.47
N GLU A 45 0.49 26.18 4.55
CA GLU A 45 1.66 26.66 3.79
C GLU A 45 2.74 27.33 4.66
N ALA A 46 2.35 27.84 5.84
CA ALA A 46 3.25 28.53 6.77
C ALA A 46 4.40 27.65 7.27
N LEU A 47 4.27 26.32 7.20
CA LEU A 47 5.34 25.38 7.55
C LEU A 47 6.57 25.49 6.64
N ALA A 48 6.47 26.16 5.49
CA ALA A 48 7.62 26.55 4.67
C ALA A 48 8.70 27.32 5.46
N ALA A 49 8.28 28.07 6.50
CA ALA A 49 9.17 28.77 7.43
C ALA A 49 10.18 27.86 8.13
N ILE A 50 9.79 26.61 8.39
CA ILE A 50 10.62 25.63 9.09
C ILE A 50 11.70 25.09 8.16
N SER A 51 11.34 24.75 6.92
CA SER A 51 12.30 24.20 5.95
C SER A 51 13.40 25.17 5.55
N LEU A 52 13.16 26.49 5.62
CA LEU A 52 14.21 27.49 5.40
C LEU A 52 15.35 27.43 6.43
N LEU A 53 15.09 26.91 7.62
CA LEU A 53 16.06 26.79 8.70
C LEU A 53 16.81 25.45 8.67
N MET A 54 16.38 24.50 7.85
CA MET A 54 16.94 23.16 7.80
C MET A 54 18.24 23.11 7.00
N GLU A 55 19.20 22.32 7.48
CA GLU A 55 20.46 22.04 6.81
C GLU A 55 20.31 20.89 5.79
N PRO A 56 21.17 20.78 4.76
CA PRO A 56 21.06 19.76 3.72
C PRO A 56 20.97 18.30 4.23
N ASP A 57 21.61 18.02 5.36
CA ASP A 57 21.67 16.66 5.94
C ASP A 57 20.58 16.39 6.98
N ASP A 58 19.66 17.33 7.22
CA ASP A 58 18.47 17.08 8.05
C ASP A 58 17.41 16.27 7.30
N TYR A 59 16.54 15.60 8.04
CA TYR A 59 15.48 14.75 7.49
C TYR A 59 14.09 15.35 7.71
N ILE A 60 13.20 15.14 6.73
CA ILE A 60 11.77 15.39 6.87
C ILE A 60 11.04 14.05 6.78
N VAL A 61 10.20 13.78 7.78
CA VAL A 61 9.26 12.66 7.80
C VAL A 61 7.85 13.26 7.82
N PRO A 62 7.28 13.52 6.62
CA PRO A 62 6.15 14.44 6.48
C PRO A 62 4.80 13.76 6.75
N TYR A 63 3.77 14.58 6.78
CA TYR A 63 2.35 14.29 6.71
C TYR A 63 1.83 14.77 5.35
N TYR A 64 0.73 14.20 4.86
CA TYR A 64 0.29 14.48 3.49
C TYR A 64 -0.17 15.95 3.25
N ARG A 65 -0.31 16.78 4.29
CA ARG A 65 -0.63 18.21 4.14
C ARG A 65 0.59 19.11 3.96
N ASP A 66 1.80 18.56 4.03
CA ASP A 66 3.07 19.29 4.10
C ASP A 66 3.58 19.91 2.79
N ARG A 67 2.69 20.32 1.87
CA ARG A 67 3.11 20.89 0.58
C ARG A 67 4.04 22.09 0.75
N GLY A 68 3.72 23.00 1.68
CA GLY A 68 4.57 24.15 1.99
C GLY A 68 5.93 23.74 2.56
N LEU A 69 5.96 22.75 3.45
CA LEU A 69 7.17 22.23 4.08
C LEU A 69 8.11 21.60 3.03
N ILE A 70 7.61 20.71 2.17
CA ILE A 70 8.44 20.02 1.16
C ILE A 70 8.90 20.94 0.03
N LEU A 71 8.09 21.94 -0.37
CA LEU A 71 8.53 22.97 -1.32
C LEU A 71 9.64 23.83 -0.73
N GLY A 72 9.49 24.24 0.55
CA GLY A 72 10.53 24.97 1.27
C GLY A 72 11.82 24.17 1.40
N ARG A 73 11.74 22.83 1.45
CA ARG A 73 12.91 21.93 1.47
C ARG A 73 13.62 21.85 0.13
N GLY A 74 12.93 22.12 -0.97
CA GLY A 74 13.50 22.17 -2.32
C GLY A 74 12.85 21.25 -3.34
N MET A 75 11.75 20.54 -3.00
CA MET A 75 10.94 19.92 -4.05
C MET A 75 10.34 21.01 -4.93
N THR A 76 10.24 20.75 -6.23
CA THR A 76 9.74 21.70 -7.21
C THR A 76 8.27 21.46 -7.52
N THR A 77 7.56 22.50 -7.96
CA THR A 77 6.18 22.40 -8.44
C THR A 77 6.04 21.49 -9.68
N ARG A 78 7.10 21.34 -10.48
CA ARG A 78 7.17 20.33 -11.54
C ARG A 78 7.19 18.90 -10.99
N GLU A 79 7.98 18.63 -9.95
CA GLU A 79 8.01 17.31 -9.30
C GLU A 79 6.65 16.99 -8.67
N LEU A 80 6.00 17.96 -8.03
CA LEU A 80 4.63 17.81 -7.54
C LEU A 80 3.63 17.50 -8.65
N GLY A 81 3.74 18.17 -9.80
CA GLY A 81 2.94 17.83 -10.97
C GLY A 81 3.17 16.39 -11.45
N LEU A 82 4.42 15.92 -11.45
CA LEU A 82 4.73 14.53 -11.82
C LEU A 82 4.14 13.53 -10.81
N GLU A 83 4.19 13.84 -9.50
CA GLU A 83 3.58 13.03 -8.45
C GLU A 83 2.05 13.00 -8.57
N TYR A 84 1.43 14.14 -8.86
CA TYR A 84 -0.02 14.26 -9.07
C TYR A 84 -0.53 13.36 -10.19
N PHE A 85 0.18 13.31 -11.32
CA PHE A 85 -0.15 12.43 -12.44
C PHE A 85 0.47 11.03 -12.32
N ALA A 86 1.05 10.66 -11.17
CA ALA A 86 1.68 9.37 -10.92
C ALA A 86 2.71 8.94 -12.00
N LYS A 87 3.55 9.88 -12.45
CA LYS A 87 4.48 9.66 -13.55
C LYS A 87 5.71 8.83 -13.15
N ARG A 88 6.35 8.23 -14.15
CA ARG A 88 7.51 7.32 -13.98
C ARG A 88 8.69 7.95 -13.24
N ASN A 89 9.00 9.22 -13.55
CA ASN A 89 10.19 9.92 -13.05
C ASN A 89 9.89 10.69 -11.75
N THR A 90 9.29 10.01 -10.78
CA THR A 90 8.98 10.51 -9.43
C THR A 90 9.72 9.70 -8.38
N GLY A 91 9.77 10.18 -7.14
CA GLY A 91 10.36 9.45 -6.02
C GLY A 91 9.66 8.11 -5.68
N SER A 92 8.47 7.87 -6.22
CA SER A 92 7.70 6.62 -6.09
C SER A 92 7.54 5.86 -7.42
N SER A 93 7.94 6.45 -8.54
CA SER A 93 7.63 5.97 -9.89
C SER A 93 6.13 5.66 -10.11
N GLY A 94 5.25 6.52 -9.58
CA GLY A 94 3.80 6.39 -9.74
C GLY A 94 3.13 5.35 -8.83
N ARG A 95 3.83 4.85 -7.80
CA ARG A 95 3.30 3.81 -6.88
C ARG A 95 2.59 4.38 -5.66
N GLN A 96 2.73 5.68 -5.43
CA GLN A 96 2.13 6.39 -4.31
C GLN A 96 1.04 7.33 -4.80
N MET A 97 0.09 7.61 -3.91
CA MET A 97 -0.90 8.66 -4.15
C MET A 97 -0.24 10.04 -4.15
N PRO A 98 -0.86 11.06 -4.78
CA PRO A 98 -0.43 12.44 -4.60
C PRO A 98 -0.32 12.81 -3.12
N SER A 99 0.57 13.76 -2.82
CA SER A 99 0.88 14.23 -1.47
C SER A 99 1.49 13.19 -0.52
N HIS A 100 1.89 12.01 -1.02
CA HIS A 100 2.74 11.06 -0.29
C HIS A 100 4.20 11.28 -0.67
N TYR A 101 4.73 12.43 -0.24
CA TYR A 101 6.02 12.95 -0.67
C TYR A 101 7.14 11.95 -0.42
N SER A 102 8.08 11.88 -1.36
CA SER A 102 9.27 11.04 -1.26
C SER A 102 10.39 11.60 -2.12
N ASN A 103 11.49 12.04 -1.50
CA ASN A 103 12.68 12.47 -2.22
C ASN A 103 13.93 12.18 -1.37
N ALA A 104 14.62 11.09 -1.69
CA ALA A 104 15.80 10.67 -0.93
C ALA A 104 16.98 11.67 -1.02
N ASN A 105 17.12 12.38 -2.15
CA ASN A 105 18.19 13.38 -2.32
C ASN A 105 17.99 14.60 -1.41
N LEU A 106 16.75 14.91 -1.05
CA LEU A 106 16.38 15.99 -0.13
C LEU A 106 16.12 15.48 1.30
N HIS A 107 16.38 14.19 1.56
CA HIS A 107 16.08 13.51 2.82
C HIS A 107 14.59 13.62 3.24
N ILE A 108 13.68 13.61 2.27
CA ILE A 108 12.24 13.53 2.48
C ILE A 108 11.83 12.06 2.42
N TRP A 109 11.53 11.49 3.59
CA TRP A 109 11.21 10.09 3.74
C TRP A 109 9.82 9.74 3.18
N SER A 110 9.69 8.59 2.53
CA SER A 110 8.43 8.16 1.90
C SER A 110 7.38 7.77 2.94
N VAL A 111 6.41 8.66 3.17
CA VAL A 111 5.31 8.47 4.13
C VAL A 111 4.20 7.54 3.60
N PRO A 112 3.58 6.70 4.44
CA PRO A 112 2.38 5.93 4.09
C PRO A 112 1.07 6.68 4.44
N THR A 113 -0.08 6.20 3.96
CA THR A 113 -1.39 6.80 4.29
C THR A 113 -1.78 6.68 5.77
N PRO A 114 -1.58 5.55 6.49
CA PRO A 114 -1.96 5.44 7.90
C PRO A 114 -1.20 6.46 8.77
N THR A 115 -1.89 7.55 9.10
CA THR A 115 -1.32 8.71 9.78
C THR A 115 -0.88 8.37 11.19
N GLY A 116 0.27 8.89 11.61
CA GLY A 116 0.88 8.61 12.92
C GLY A 116 1.92 7.48 12.85
N SER A 117 1.80 6.56 11.88
CA SER A 117 2.74 5.45 11.72
C SER A 117 4.16 5.89 11.32
N GLN A 118 4.33 7.11 10.82
CA GLN A 118 5.63 7.67 10.43
C GLN A 118 6.46 8.19 11.62
N LEU A 119 5.83 8.42 12.78
CA LEU A 119 6.47 9.07 13.94
C LEU A 119 7.57 8.21 14.57
N LEU A 120 7.37 6.90 14.62
CA LEU A 120 8.38 5.96 15.13
C LEU A 120 9.58 5.78 14.17
N PRO A 121 9.38 5.67 12.85
CA PRO A 121 10.47 5.83 11.87
C PRO A 121 11.24 7.15 12.02
N ALA A 122 10.56 8.28 12.26
CA ALA A 122 11.24 9.55 12.53
C ALA A 122 12.14 9.47 13.76
N CYS A 123 11.68 8.82 14.83
CA CYS A 123 12.49 8.55 16.01
C CYS A 123 13.68 7.63 15.70
N GLY A 124 13.50 6.62 14.85
CA GLY A 124 14.60 5.75 14.41
C GLY A 124 15.69 6.48 13.65
N ILE A 125 15.32 7.39 12.74
CA ILE A 125 16.29 8.24 12.03
C ILE A 125 17.03 9.15 13.02
N ALA A 126 16.30 9.82 13.91
CA ALA A 126 16.88 10.70 14.92
C ALA A 126 17.81 9.95 15.89
N TRP A 127 17.47 8.70 16.24
CA TRP A 127 18.33 7.86 17.06
C TRP A 127 19.60 7.45 16.31
N GLY A 128 19.50 7.13 15.02
CA GLY A 128 20.65 6.89 14.15
C GLY A 128 21.62 8.08 14.11
N ILE A 129 21.09 9.28 13.89
CA ILE A 129 21.84 10.55 13.92
C ILE A 129 22.59 10.71 15.26
N LYS A 130 21.89 10.45 16.36
CA LYS A 130 22.46 10.55 17.70
C LYS A 130 23.55 9.52 17.96
N ILE A 131 23.37 8.27 17.54
CA ILE A 131 24.38 7.20 17.65
C ILE A 131 25.66 7.62 16.89
N ASP A 132 25.52 8.23 15.71
CA ASP A 132 26.64 8.72 14.92
C ASP A 132 27.23 10.05 15.40
N GLY A 133 26.68 10.64 16.47
CA GLY A 133 27.16 11.90 17.03
C GLY A 133 27.09 13.06 16.03
N ARG A 134 26.14 13.03 15.09
CA ARG A 134 25.94 14.10 14.12
C ARG A 134 25.03 15.17 14.69
N ASN A 135 25.20 16.39 14.18
CA ASN A 135 24.41 17.55 14.58
C ASN A 135 23.11 17.72 13.77
N ASN A 136 22.78 16.77 12.88
CA ASN A 136 21.55 16.79 12.10
C ASN A 136 20.31 16.66 12.99
N LEU A 137 19.15 16.96 12.43
CA LEU A 137 17.87 16.73 13.09
C LEU A 137 16.82 16.14 12.15
N VAL A 138 15.73 15.68 12.75
CA VAL A 138 14.53 15.23 12.04
C VAL A 138 13.38 16.19 12.32
N VAL A 139 12.68 16.63 11.28
CA VAL A 139 11.37 17.28 11.40
C VAL A 139 10.31 16.26 11.04
N THR A 140 9.35 16.02 11.93
CA THR A 140 8.22 15.14 11.64
C THR A 140 6.91 15.79 12.03
N THR A 141 5.90 15.55 11.21
CA THR A 141 4.60 16.21 11.29
C THR A 141 3.47 15.19 11.37
N VAL A 142 2.33 15.60 11.92
CA VAL A 142 1.12 14.77 12.04
C VAL A 142 -0.11 15.66 12.20
N GLY A 143 -1.24 15.27 11.61
CA GLY A 143 -2.52 15.95 11.86
C GLY A 143 -3.05 15.70 13.28
N ASP A 144 -3.75 16.68 13.85
CA ASP A 144 -4.31 16.62 15.22
C ASP A 144 -5.20 15.39 15.47
N ALA A 145 -6.04 14.98 14.53
CA ALA A 145 -6.87 13.79 14.68
C ALA A 145 -6.04 12.50 14.88
N ALA A 146 -4.87 12.44 14.26
CA ALA A 146 -3.98 11.28 14.31
C ALA A 146 -3.14 11.22 15.60
N THR A 147 -3.16 12.26 16.43
CA THR A 147 -2.54 12.24 17.77
C THR A 147 -3.21 11.24 18.74
N ARG A 148 -4.34 10.65 18.34
CA ARG A 148 -5.01 9.58 19.09
C ARG A 148 -4.46 8.17 18.82
N GLN A 149 -3.52 8.01 17.88
CA GLN A 149 -2.89 6.73 17.59
C GLN A 149 -1.90 6.32 18.69
N GLY A 150 -1.77 5.02 18.97
CA GLY A 150 -0.80 4.51 19.95
C GLY A 150 0.64 4.94 19.64
N ASP A 151 1.03 4.83 18.36
CA ASP A 151 2.34 5.21 17.84
C ASP A 151 2.74 6.67 18.18
N PHE A 152 1.77 7.59 18.34
CA PHE A 152 2.04 8.97 18.72
C PHE A 152 2.61 9.06 20.15
N PHE A 153 1.97 8.39 21.11
CA PHE A 153 2.40 8.39 22.51
C PHE A 153 3.72 7.64 22.71
N GLU A 154 3.86 6.52 21.99
CA GLU A 154 5.10 5.75 21.94
C GLU A 154 6.27 6.58 21.41
N ALA A 155 6.08 7.30 20.29
CA ALA A 155 7.12 8.15 19.70
C ALA A 155 7.56 9.28 20.62
N ILE A 156 6.62 9.99 21.26
CA ILE A 156 6.95 11.06 22.22
C ILE A 156 7.75 10.51 23.40
N SER A 157 7.32 9.37 23.94
CA SER A 157 7.95 8.73 25.10
C SER A 157 9.39 8.33 24.76
N PHE A 158 9.58 7.63 23.63
CA PHE A 158 10.90 7.21 23.17
C PHE A 158 11.82 8.39 22.84
N ALA A 159 11.29 9.43 22.18
CA ALA A 159 12.05 10.63 21.84
C ALA A 159 12.56 11.37 23.08
N LYS A 160 11.73 11.49 24.12
CA LYS A 160 12.13 12.10 25.40
C LYS A 160 13.12 11.23 26.15
N GLU A 161 12.83 9.94 26.30
CA GLU A 161 13.70 8.96 26.97
C GLU A 161 15.11 8.99 26.38
N LYS A 162 15.20 8.88 25.05
CA LYS A 162 16.49 8.87 24.35
C LYS A 162 17.03 10.26 24.07
N LYS A 163 16.37 11.36 24.47
CA LYS A 163 16.73 12.76 24.13
C LYS A 163 17.12 12.90 22.65
N LEU A 164 16.20 12.55 21.76
CA LEU A 164 16.44 12.49 20.32
C LEU A 164 16.47 13.88 19.66
N PRO A 165 17.27 14.08 18.60
CA PRO A 165 17.29 15.32 17.85
C PRO A 165 16.13 15.41 16.85
N VAL A 166 14.92 15.62 17.37
CA VAL A 166 13.68 15.65 16.56
C VAL A 166 12.75 16.79 16.96
N LEU A 167 12.19 17.45 15.96
CA LEU A 167 11.10 18.43 16.10
C LEU A 167 9.79 17.77 15.67
N PHE A 168 8.86 17.61 16.61
CA PHE A 168 7.49 17.15 16.35
C PHE A 168 6.58 18.33 16.12
N ILE A 169 5.73 18.23 15.10
CA ILE A 169 4.75 19.27 14.76
C ILE A 169 3.39 18.61 14.62
N VAL A 170 2.47 18.98 15.51
CA VAL A 170 1.05 18.67 15.32
C VAL A 170 0.42 19.80 14.51
N GLU A 171 -0.10 19.45 13.35
CA GLU A 171 -0.87 20.32 12.46
C GLU A 171 -2.34 20.25 12.86
N ASP A 172 -2.76 21.17 13.74
CA ASP A 172 -4.11 21.22 14.28
C ASP A 172 -4.99 22.09 13.40
N ASN A 173 -5.72 21.44 12.49
CA ASN A 173 -6.71 22.07 11.64
C ASN A 173 -8.16 21.86 12.09
N ALA A 174 -8.32 21.46 13.36
CA ALA A 174 -9.59 21.26 14.02
C ALA A 174 -10.49 20.14 13.45
N TYR A 175 -10.03 19.35 12.48
CA TYR A 175 -10.85 18.34 11.81
C TYR A 175 -10.10 17.06 11.41
N GLY A 176 -10.60 15.92 11.92
CA GLY A 176 -10.32 14.60 11.39
C GLY A 176 -11.31 14.23 10.30
N ILE A 177 -10.97 14.45 9.04
CA ILE A 177 -11.88 14.29 7.88
C ILE A 177 -13.09 15.23 8.02
N SER A 178 -14.17 14.75 8.64
CA SER A 178 -15.41 15.49 8.92
C SER A 178 -15.71 15.63 10.42
N MET A 179 -14.89 15.02 11.29
CA MET A 179 -15.08 15.02 12.74
C MET A 179 -14.30 16.18 13.40
N PRO A 180 -14.98 17.11 14.09
CA PRO A 180 -14.31 18.19 14.82
C PRO A 180 -13.43 17.67 15.96
N THR A 181 -12.24 18.23 16.13
CA THR A 181 -11.22 17.74 17.09
C THR A 181 -10.86 18.71 18.20
N ARG A 182 -11.36 19.96 18.15
CA ARG A 182 -11.03 21.01 19.13
C ARG A 182 -11.34 20.62 20.58
N GLU A 183 -12.24 19.67 20.80
CA GLU A 183 -12.62 19.19 22.14
C GLU A 183 -12.13 17.77 22.43
N THR A 184 -11.54 17.09 21.43
CA THR A 184 -11.27 15.64 21.51
C THR A 184 -9.81 15.27 21.29
N ASN A 185 -8.94 16.22 20.92
CA ASN A 185 -7.52 15.95 20.83
C ASN A 185 -6.88 15.75 22.23
N PRO A 186 -5.78 14.97 22.37
CA PRO A 186 -5.14 14.66 23.64
C PRO A 186 -4.62 15.86 24.44
N LEU A 187 -4.27 16.96 23.77
CA LEU A 187 -3.80 18.18 24.45
C LEU A 187 -4.96 18.84 25.21
N VAL A 188 -6.10 19.02 24.57
CA VAL A 188 -7.31 19.60 25.19
C VAL A 188 -7.91 18.68 26.26
N LEU A 189 -7.79 17.36 26.08
CA LEU A 189 -8.23 16.38 27.08
C LEU A 189 -7.32 16.30 28.33
N GLY A 190 -6.19 17.03 28.35
CA GLY A 190 -5.23 16.98 29.46
C GLY A 190 -4.47 15.65 29.56
N VAL A 191 -4.43 14.86 28.49
CA VAL A 191 -3.64 13.62 28.41
C VAL A 191 -2.16 13.94 28.17
N LEU A 192 -1.90 15.01 27.42
CA LEU A 192 -0.55 15.54 27.23
C LEU A 192 -0.25 16.63 28.26
N GLU A 193 0.98 16.64 28.74
CA GLU A 193 1.50 17.70 29.59
C GLU A 193 1.64 18.99 28.75
N ALA A 194 0.76 19.96 28.98
CA ALA A 194 0.68 21.16 28.15
C ALA A 194 1.97 21.97 28.13
N SER A 195 2.78 21.92 29.19
CA SER A 195 4.06 22.62 29.28
C SER A 195 5.14 22.09 28.34
N ASP A 196 4.99 20.86 27.82
CA ASP A 196 5.89 20.30 26.82
C ASP A 196 5.64 20.83 25.41
N TRP A 197 4.46 21.40 25.16
CA TRP A 197 4.00 21.78 23.82
C TRP A 197 3.97 23.30 23.64
N GLN A 198 4.75 23.78 22.66
CA GLN A 198 4.64 25.16 22.23
C GLN A 198 3.46 25.31 21.28
N GLN A 199 2.40 25.97 21.73
CA GLN A 199 1.25 26.31 20.88
C GLN A 199 1.58 27.54 20.03
N ILE A 200 1.37 27.44 18.71
CA ILE A 200 1.70 28.49 17.74
C ILE A 200 0.52 28.69 16.81
N ASP A 201 0.16 29.94 16.52
CA ASP A 201 -0.86 30.25 15.51
C ASP A 201 -0.23 30.15 14.10
N GLY A 202 -0.76 29.24 13.28
CA GLY A 202 -0.28 28.88 11.96
C GLY A 202 -0.33 30.02 10.94
N GLN A 203 -1.20 31.02 11.17
CA GLN A 203 -1.27 32.23 10.34
C GLN A 203 -0.09 33.19 10.54
N ASP A 204 0.67 33.06 11.64
CA ASP A 204 1.81 33.92 11.98
C ASP A 204 3.13 33.26 11.54
N VAL A 205 3.44 33.40 10.25
CA VAL A 205 4.62 32.80 9.60
C VAL A 205 5.93 33.23 10.28
N GLN A 206 6.02 34.49 10.73
CA GLN A 206 7.19 35.01 11.45
C GLN A 206 7.39 34.29 12.78
N LYS A 207 6.32 34.09 13.57
CA LYS A 207 6.43 33.36 14.84
C LYS A 207 6.80 31.89 14.65
N ILE A 208 6.31 31.23 13.60
CA ILE A 208 6.72 29.85 13.30
C ILE A 208 8.23 29.80 13.04
N TYR A 209 8.75 30.73 12.21
CA TYR A 209 10.18 30.83 11.93
C TYR A 209 11.00 31.03 13.22
N GLU A 210 10.61 32.01 14.05
CA GLU A 210 11.33 32.32 15.29
C GLU A 210 11.31 31.16 16.28
N ALA A 211 10.16 30.52 16.45
CA ALA A 211 10.02 29.34 17.31
C ALA A 211 10.88 28.18 16.79
N ALA A 212 10.80 27.88 15.49
CA ALA A 212 11.57 26.82 14.86
C ALA A 212 13.07 27.06 14.97
N SER A 213 13.55 28.29 14.75
CA SER A 213 14.96 28.67 14.90
C SER A 213 15.45 28.37 16.31
N ALA A 214 14.71 28.82 17.33
CA ALA A 214 15.08 28.59 18.72
C ALA A 214 15.02 27.09 19.11
N ALA A 215 14.05 26.35 18.59
CA ALA A 215 13.91 24.91 18.85
C ALA A 215 15.04 24.11 18.20
N MET A 216 15.37 24.39 16.93
CA MET A 216 16.44 23.71 16.20
C MET A 216 17.81 23.98 16.83
N GLU A 217 18.09 25.21 17.28
CA GLU A 217 19.31 25.50 18.05
C GLU A 217 19.42 24.63 19.32
N LYS A 218 18.32 24.50 20.08
CA LYS A 218 18.30 23.66 21.29
C LYS A 218 18.46 22.18 20.97
N ILE A 219 17.81 21.70 19.92
CA ILE A 219 17.92 20.31 19.44
C ILE A 219 19.37 19.99 19.10
N ARG A 220 20.02 20.86 18.30
CA ARG A 220 21.43 20.70 17.90
C ARG A 220 22.40 20.81 19.07
N ALA A 221 22.05 21.57 20.10
CA ALA A 221 22.79 21.62 21.36
C ALA A 221 22.62 20.35 22.24
N GLY A 222 21.82 19.37 21.80
CA GLY A 222 21.63 18.09 22.50
C GLY A 222 20.60 18.14 23.64
N ASN A 223 19.73 19.16 23.67
CA ASN A 223 18.71 19.31 24.73
C ASN A 223 17.52 18.35 24.56
N GLY A 224 17.51 17.51 23.53
CA GLY A 224 16.45 16.54 23.25
C GLY A 224 15.38 17.09 22.30
N PRO A 225 14.21 16.45 22.23
CA PRO A 225 13.18 16.79 21.25
C PRO A 225 12.46 18.10 21.60
N ALA A 226 11.86 18.72 20.58
CA ALA A 226 10.92 19.83 20.75
C ALA A 226 9.55 19.46 20.17
N PHE A 227 8.48 20.03 20.73
CA PHE A 227 7.11 19.70 20.38
C PHE A 227 6.29 20.97 20.11
N PHE A 228 5.79 21.10 18.89
CA PHE A 228 4.93 22.19 18.46
C PHE A 228 3.52 21.71 18.25
N TRP A 229 2.56 22.52 18.69
CA TRP A 229 1.14 22.35 18.39
C TRP A 229 0.69 23.57 17.60
N VAL A 230 0.70 23.44 16.26
CA VAL A 230 0.48 24.56 15.36
C VAL A 230 -0.99 24.58 14.95
N LYS A 231 -1.71 25.59 15.43
CA LYS A 231 -3.13 25.82 15.10
C LYS A 231 -3.23 26.44 13.73
N MET A 232 -3.68 25.68 12.75
CA MET A 232 -3.86 26.14 11.38
C MET A 232 -5.31 25.87 10.94
N GLU A 233 -5.70 26.33 9.77
CA GLU A 233 -7.07 26.12 9.30
C GLU A 233 -7.05 25.33 8.00
N ARG A 234 -7.99 24.39 7.85
CA ARG A 234 -8.16 23.68 6.58
C ARG A 234 -9.06 24.51 5.66
N LEU A 235 -8.47 25.11 4.63
CA LEU A 235 -9.18 26.04 3.72
C LEU A 235 -9.91 25.34 2.56
N SER A 236 -9.80 24.02 2.46
CA SER A 236 -10.44 23.20 1.43
C SER A 236 -11.05 21.93 2.04
N SER A 237 -11.83 21.20 1.25
CA SER A 237 -12.33 19.87 1.63
C SER A 237 -11.19 18.92 2.00
N HIS A 238 -11.51 17.86 2.74
CA HIS A 238 -10.50 16.89 3.17
C HIS A 238 -9.71 16.32 1.99
N THR A 239 -10.42 15.94 0.92
CA THR A 239 -9.91 15.44 -0.35
C THR A 239 -10.86 15.87 -1.48
N SER A 240 -10.51 15.58 -2.73
CA SER A 240 -11.43 15.74 -3.86
C SER A 240 -12.69 14.88 -3.77
N SER A 241 -12.77 13.89 -2.87
CA SER A 241 -13.96 13.06 -2.68
C SER A 241 -14.81 13.46 -1.48
N ASP A 242 -14.55 14.64 -0.91
CA ASP A 242 -15.22 15.20 0.27
C ASP A 242 -15.80 16.59 -0.03
N ASP A 243 -16.88 16.94 0.65
CA ASP A 243 -17.43 18.30 0.63
C ASP A 243 -17.61 18.82 2.06
N GLN A 244 -16.72 19.73 2.45
CA GLN A 244 -16.75 20.32 3.78
C GLN A 244 -18.02 21.12 4.09
N LYS A 245 -18.75 21.59 3.07
CA LYS A 245 -20.02 22.33 3.26
C LYS A 245 -21.12 21.45 3.84
N LEU A 246 -20.97 20.12 3.81
CA LEU A 246 -21.93 19.19 4.40
C LEU A 246 -21.88 19.16 5.93
N TYR A 247 -20.77 19.59 6.54
CA TYR A 247 -20.56 19.49 7.98
C TYR A 247 -19.92 20.75 8.61
N ARG A 248 -19.63 21.78 7.81
CA ARG A 248 -19.14 23.10 8.26
C ARG A 248 -20.09 24.19 7.79
N SER A 249 -20.35 25.18 8.63
CA SER A 249 -21.28 26.27 8.26
C SER A 249 -20.62 27.26 7.29
N ALA A 250 -21.43 27.97 6.50
CA ALA A 250 -20.90 28.99 5.58
C ALA A 250 -20.19 30.12 6.34
N GLU A 251 -20.70 30.49 7.52
CA GLU A 251 -20.08 31.48 8.41
C GLU A 251 -18.72 30.98 8.89
N GLU A 252 -18.63 29.72 9.33
CA GLU A 252 -17.35 29.12 9.74
C GLU A 252 -16.33 29.22 8.60
N LEU A 253 -16.69 28.77 7.39
CA LEU A 253 -15.79 28.78 6.23
C LEU A 253 -15.30 30.20 5.86
N GLN A 254 -16.15 31.22 5.96
CA GLN A 254 -15.76 32.61 5.72
C GLN A 254 -14.79 33.13 6.80
N GLU A 255 -14.96 32.72 8.05
CA GLU A 255 -14.05 33.10 9.14
C GLU A 255 -12.65 32.49 8.96
N LEU A 256 -12.53 31.28 8.40
CA LEU A 256 -11.24 30.64 8.14
C LEU A 256 -10.35 31.45 7.19
N GLU A 257 -10.94 32.15 6.22
CA GLU A 257 -10.18 32.98 5.26
C GLU A 257 -9.43 34.13 5.94
N LYS A 258 -9.81 34.51 7.16
CA LYS A 258 -9.08 35.50 7.96
C LYS A 258 -7.79 34.93 8.55
N CYS A 259 -7.72 33.62 8.68
CA CYS A 259 -6.59 32.87 9.21
C CYS A 259 -5.70 32.29 8.11
N ASP A 260 -5.95 32.65 6.84
CA ASP A 260 -5.15 32.19 5.70
C ASP A 260 -3.70 32.71 5.81
N PRO A 261 -2.70 31.81 5.97
CA PRO A 261 -1.31 32.22 6.14
C PRO A 261 -0.75 33.00 4.94
N LEU A 262 -1.21 32.72 3.72
CA LEU A 262 -0.80 33.47 2.53
C LEU A 262 -1.27 34.94 2.62
N LYS A 263 -2.53 35.13 3.00
CA LYS A 263 -3.12 36.47 3.14
C LYS A 263 -2.43 37.24 4.26
N CYS A 264 -2.30 36.64 5.43
CA CYS A 264 -1.65 37.24 6.59
C CYS A 264 -0.20 37.63 6.28
N TRP A 265 0.57 36.73 5.65
CA TRP A 265 1.97 36.99 5.31
C TRP A 265 2.11 38.10 4.27
N LYS A 266 1.32 38.06 3.20
CA LYS A 266 1.30 39.11 2.19
C LYS A 266 0.99 40.47 2.80
N ASP A 267 -0.08 40.58 3.59
CA ASP A 267 -0.51 41.84 4.19
C ASP A 267 0.56 42.39 5.16
N GLN A 268 1.25 41.50 5.88
CA GLN A 268 2.39 41.86 6.73
C GLN A 268 3.55 42.42 5.89
N LEU A 269 3.96 41.75 4.82
CA LEU A 269 5.07 42.20 3.97
C LEU A 269 4.80 43.55 3.30
N ILE A 270 3.56 43.80 2.88
CA ILE A 270 3.13 45.11 2.35
C ILE A 270 3.22 46.18 3.43
N LYS A 271 2.70 45.89 4.64
CA LYS A 271 2.73 46.82 5.77
C LYS A 271 4.16 47.17 6.19
N GLU A 272 5.09 46.22 6.10
CA GLU A 272 6.51 46.41 6.41
C GLU A 272 7.29 47.11 5.27
N GLY A 273 6.67 47.35 4.11
CA GLY A 273 7.34 47.93 2.95
C GLY A 273 8.35 46.99 2.27
N VAL A 274 8.22 45.68 2.48
CA VAL A 274 9.08 44.67 1.86
C VAL A 274 8.73 44.50 0.37
N ILE A 275 7.45 44.56 0.05
CA ILE A 275 6.89 44.42 -1.30
C ILE A 275 5.68 45.38 -1.48
N SER A 276 5.49 45.93 -2.68
CA SER A 276 4.27 46.69 -3.01
C SER A 276 3.12 45.78 -3.46
N THR A 277 1.90 46.31 -3.49
CA THR A 277 0.73 45.58 -4.02
C THR A 277 0.91 45.19 -5.49
N GLU A 278 1.52 46.07 -6.28
CA GLU A 278 1.79 45.85 -7.70
C GLU A 278 2.88 44.79 -7.91
N GLU A 279 3.94 44.84 -7.11
CA GLU A 279 5.00 43.82 -7.13
C GLU A 279 4.46 42.45 -6.73
N PHE A 280 3.61 42.38 -5.70
CA PHE A 280 2.95 41.13 -5.32
C PHE A 280 2.10 40.57 -6.46
N ALA A 281 1.24 41.39 -7.08
CA ALA A 281 0.38 40.95 -8.17
C ALA A 281 1.19 40.42 -9.37
N LYS A 282 2.36 41.02 -9.64
CA LYS A 282 3.29 40.54 -10.67
C LYS A 282 3.83 39.15 -10.32
N ILE A 283 4.36 38.96 -9.12
CA ILE A 283 4.93 37.68 -8.67
C ILE A 283 3.85 36.58 -8.65
N ASP A 284 2.66 36.89 -8.13
CA ASP A 284 1.52 35.98 -8.08
C ASP A 284 1.16 35.46 -9.48
N ASN A 285 1.03 36.36 -10.46
CA ASN A 285 0.73 35.99 -11.84
C ASN A 285 1.88 35.21 -12.49
N GLU A 286 3.13 35.60 -12.28
CA GLU A 286 4.30 34.88 -12.81
C GLU A 286 4.36 33.43 -12.31
N ILE A 287 4.13 33.21 -11.01
CA ILE A 287 4.09 31.88 -10.39
C ILE A 287 2.92 31.06 -10.93
N LYS A 288 1.71 31.64 -10.99
CA LYS A 288 0.52 30.97 -11.53
C LYS A 288 0.74 30.50 -12.97
N GLU A 289 1.30 31.36 -13.82
CA GLU A 289 1.62 31.01 -15.21
C GLU A 289 2.72 29.96 -15.32
N ARG A 290 3.73 30.01 -14.45
CA ARG A 290 4.80 29.00 -14.41
C ARG A 290 4.26 27.63 -14.00
N ILE A 291 3.46 27.55 -12.94
CA ILE A 291 2.84 26.31 -12.46
C ILE A 291 1.95 25.70 -13.54
N ARG A 292 1.18 26.53 -14.27
CA ARG A 292 0.38 26.03 -15.40
C ARG A 292 1.24 25.33 -16.45
N ARG A 293 2.38 25.93 -16.82
CA ARG A 293 3.33 25.32 -17.77
C ARG A 293 3.92 24.02 -17.23
N GLU A 294 4.39 24.02 -15.99
CA GLU A 294 5.01 22.86 -15.35
C GLU A 294 4.04 21.68 -15.23
N TYR A 295 2.79 21.91 -14.86
CA TYR A 295 1.77 20.85 -14.80
C TYR A 295 1.39 20.37 -16.21
N SER A 296 1.33 21.26 -17.21
CA SER A 296 1.11 20.83 -18.60
C SER A 296 2.26 19.97 -19.15
N ASP A 297 3.49 20.26 -18.74
CA ASP A 297 4.66 19.44 -19.07
C ASP A 297 4.63 18.10 -18.33
N ALA A 298 4.25 18.11 -17.03
CA ALA A 298 4.14 16.91 -16.21
C ALA A 298 3.05 15.95 -16.73
N GLU A 299 1.90 16.48 -17.17
CA GLU A 299 0.81 15.69 -17.79
C GLU A 299 1.32 14.87 -18.99
N LYS A 300 2.24 15.46 -19.78
CA LYS A 300 2.83 14.84 -20.98
C LYS A 300 4.04 13.95 -20.69
N ALA A 301 4.50 13.87 -19.44
CA ALA A 301 5.63 13.04 -19.08
C ALA A 301 5.29 11.55 -19.21
N GLU A 302 6.34 10.72 -19.26
CA GLU A 302 6.23 9.27 -19.43
C GLU A 302 5.50 8.60 -18.25
N ASP A 303 4.53 7.75 -18.57
CA ASP A 303 3.84 6.89 -17.61
C ASP A 303 4.72 5.70 -17.17
N PRO A 304 4.52 5.14 -15.97
CA PRO A 304 5.21 3.93 -15.56
C PRO A 304 4.84 2.73 -16.46
N SER A 305 5.77 1.81 -16.67
CA SER A 305 5.55 0.61 -17.48
C SER A 305 4.96 -0.53 -16.63
N PRO A 306 3.93 -1.26 -17.11
CA PRO A 306 3.44 -2.48 -16.45
C PRO A 306 4.53 -3.52 -16.19
N ASN A 307 5.58 -3.57 -17.04
CA ASN A 307 6.72 -4.47 -16.87
C ASN A 307 7.56 -4.16 -15.61
N GLN A 308 7.38 -2.98 -15.01
CA GLN A 308 8.07 -2.56 -13.79
C GLN A 308 7.27 -2.85 -12.51
N LEU A 309 6.09 -3.48 -12.61
CA LEU A 309 5.23 -3.81 -11.46
C LEU A 309 5.99 -4.57 -10.37
N LEU A 310 6.74 -5.60 -10.77
CA LEU A 310 7.50 -6.46 -9.85
C LEU A 310 8.88 -5.90 -9.49
N SER A 311 9.26 -4.74 -10.03
CA SER A 311 10.56 -4.12 -9.75
C SER A 311 10.59 -3.55 -8.33
N ASN A 312 11.71 -3.72 -7.63
CA ASN A 312 11.92 -3.23 -6.27
C ASN A 312 10.92 -3.78 -5.23
N VAL A 313 10.29 -4.94 -5.47
CA VAL A 313 9.54 -5.67 -4.43
C VAL A 313 10.51 -6.21 -3.37
N ALA A 314 11.56 -6.92 -3.82
CA ALA A 314 12.68 -7.37 -3.00
C ALA A 314 13.95 -7.38 -3.86
N LYS A 315 15.11 -7.26 -3.23
CA LYS A 315 16.42 -7.49 -3.83
C LYS A 315 16.79 -8.96 -3.65
N LEU A 316 17.52 -9.49 -4.63
CA LEU A 316 18.10 -10.82 -4.50
C LEU A 316 19.07 -10.87 -3.33
N SER A 317 18.96 -11.90 -2.51
CA SER A 317 19.86 -12.13 -1.38
C SER A 317 21.31 -12.26 -1.85
N PRO A 318 22.28 -11.68 -1.12
CA PRO A 318 23.69 -11.86 -1.44
C PRO A 318 24.05 -13.35 -1.39
N ARG A 319 24.65 -13.88 -2.45
CA ARG A 319 25.25 -15.22 -2.43
C ARG A 319 26.65 -15.09 -1.84
N THR A 320 26.83 -15.57 -0.61
CA THR A 320 28.13 -15.67 0.05
C THR A 320 28.33 -17.09 0.54
N ASP A 321 29.56 -17.61 0.44
CA ASP A 321 29.95 -18.92 0.95
C ASP A 321 30.77 -18.82 2.24
N LYS A 322 30.74 -17.64 2.88
CA LYS A 322 31.53 -17.30 4.07
C LYS A 322 31.36 -18.36 5.15
N GLU A 323 32.50 -18.84 5.63
CA GLU A 323 32.60 -19.64 6.83
C GLU A 323 32.38 -18.74 8.06
N ILE A 324 31.46 -19.15 8.93
CA ILE A 324 31.01 -18.38 10.09
C ILE A 324 31.56 -19.00 11.36
N LEU A 325 31.46 -20.33 11.48
CA LEU A 325 31.89 -21.09 12.66
C LEU A 325 32.68 -22.33 12.25
N PRO A 326 33.70 -22.72 13.02
CA PRO A 326 34.44 -23.96 12.77
C PRO A 326 33.57 -25.20 13.06
N PRO A 327 33.98 -26.39 12.60
CA PRO A 327 33.37 -27.65 13.02
C PRO A 327 33.30 -27.77 14.55
N GLY A 328 32.26 -28.40 15.07
CA GLY A 328 32.06 -28.52 16.51
C GLY A 328 30.65 -28.93 16.89
N LYS A 329 30.44 -29.06 18.20
CA LYS A 329 29.12 -29.33 18.79
C LYS A 329 28.46 -28.01 19.18
N TYR A 330 27.24 -27.84 18.73
CA TYR A 330 26.49 -26.61 18.95
C TYR A 330 25.02 -26.87 19.25
N ARG A 331 24.39 -25.93 19.94
CA ARG A 331 22.94 -25.76 20.01
C ARG A 331 22.54 -24.54 19.19
N ILE A 332 21.27 -24.43 18.78
CA ILE A 332 20.79 -23.26 18.02
C ILE A 332 21.05 -21.96 18.79
N GLY A 333 20.79 -21.95 20.11
CA GLY A 333 21.06 -20.77 20.93
C GLY A 333 22.53 -20.32 20.91
N ASP A 334 23.46 -21.29 20.92
CA ASP A 334 24.90 -20.99 20.86
C ASP A 334 25.29 -20.38 19.51
N THR A 335 24.75 -20.90 18.40
CA THR A 335 25.10 -20.41 17.06
C THR A 335 24.45 -19.07 16.75
N VAL A 336 23.24 -18.81 17.23
CA VAL A 336 22.61 -17.48 17.14
C VAL A 336 23.49 -16.44 17.84
N ASN A 337 23.85 -16.66 19.11
CA ASN A 337 24.71 -15.72 19.86
C ASN A 337 26.06 -15.46 19.15
N LYS A 338 26.76 -16.52 18.75
CA LYS A 338 28.06 -16.40 18.06
C LYS A 338 27.95 -15.68 16.72
N THR A 339 26.86 -15.90 15.99
CA THR A 339 26.62 -15.25 14.69
C THR A 339 26.29 -13.76 14.87
N LEU A 340 25.47 -13.41 15.86
CA LEU A 340 25.20 -12.00 16.21
C LEU A 340 26.50 -11.27 16.58
N ARG A 341 27.36 -11.90 17.39
CA ARG A 341 28.70 -11.38 17.72
C ARG A 341 29.54 -11.14 16.46
N ALA A 342 29.70 -12.16 15.62
CA ALA A 342 30.48 -12.01 14.38
C ALA A 342 29.91 -10.89 13.47
N GLY A 343 28.60 -10.69 13.50
CA GLY A 343 27.92 -9.60 12.82
C GLY A 343 28.25 -8.21 13.38
N LEU A 344 28.30 -8.07 14.71
CA LEU A 344 28.70 -6.84 15.40
C LEU A 344 30.16 -6.47 15.12
N GLU A 345 31.04 -7.47 15.09
CA GLU A 345 32.47 -7.31 14.80
C GLU A 345 32.71 -6.88 13.34
N GLU A 346 31.88 -7.33 12.41
CA GLU A 346 32.03 -7.04 10.98
C GLU A 346 31.53 -5.65 10.58
N ASP A 347 30.40 -5.20 11.12
CA ASP A 347 29.75 -3.94 10.69
C ASP A 347 29.41 -3.04 11.88
N PRO A 348 30.12 -1.91 12.08
CA PRO A 348 29.84 -0.97 13.17
C PRO A 348 28.49 -0.25 13.01
N ARG A 349 27.84 -0.34 11.84
CA ARG A 349 26.47 0.18 11.63
C ARG A 349 25.41 -0.76 12.18
N ARG A 350 25.78 -1.97 12.62
CA ARG A 350 24.85 -2.96 13.16
C ARG A 350 24.46 -2.58 14.56
N ILE A 351 23.16 -2.41 14.77
CA ILE A 351 22.56 -2.07 16.06
C ILE A 351 21.64 -3.21 16.45
N ILE A 352 21.90 -3.84 17.59
CA ILE A 352 21.04 -4.88 18.17
C ILE A 352 20.22 -4.28 19.30
N PHE A 353 18.91 -4.48 19.26
CA PHE A 353 18.05 -4.01 20.36
C PHE A 353 16.82 -4.89 20.54
N GLY A 354 16.17 -4.79 21.69
CA GLY A 354 15.02 -5.62 22.03
C GLY A 354 14.79 -5.64 23.54
N GLU A 355 13.76 -6.33 23.97
CA GLU A 355 13.37 -6.37 25.37
C GLU A 355 14.29 -7.31 26.14
N ASP A 356 14.88 -6.82 27.24
CA ASP A 356 15.76 -7.59 28.13
C ASP A 356 17.03 -8.18 27.50
N ILE A 357 17.44 -7.70 26.31
CA ILE A 357 18.58 -8.27 25.58
C ILE A 357 19.94 -7.87 26.15
N GLU A 358 20.02 -6.84 26.99
CA GLU A 358 21.29 -6.45 27.60
C GLU A 358 21.70 -7.39 28.74
N ASP A 359 22.98 -7.33 29.07
CA ASP A 359 23.59 -8.02 30.20
C ASP A 359 23.06 -7.44 31.52
N PRO A 360 22.97 -8.28 32.57
CA PRO A 360 23.47 -9.66 32.66
C PRO A 360 22.50 -10.73 32.12
N LYS A 361 21.32 -10.36 31.61
CA LYS A 361 20.28 -11.31 31.21
C LYS A 361 20.54 -11.89 29.82
N GLY A 362 20.68 -11.05 28.79
CA GLY A 362 20.92 -11.48 27.41
C GLY A 362 19.69 -12.01 26.69
N GLY A 363 18.49 -11.53 27.03
CA GLY A 363 17.19 -11.99 26.52
C GLY A 363 16.63 -13.19 27.29
N VAL A 364 15.37 -13.54 27.04
CA VAL A 364 14.66 -14.66 27.73
C VAL A 364 15.41 -15.98 27.56
N PHE A 365 15.93 -16.21 26.36
CA PHE A 365 16.68 -17.42 26.00
C PHE A 365 18.20 -17.24 26.05
N ARG A 366 18.69 -16.11 26.57
CA ARG A 366 20.13 -15.78 26.66
C ARG A 366 20.85 -15.70 25.31
N LEU A 367 20.13 -15.39 24.22
CA LEU A 367 20.66 -15.34 22.86
C LEU A 367 21.67 -14.19 22.65
N THR A 368 21.62 -13.13 23.45
CA THR A 368 22.50 -11.96 23.35
C THR A 368 23.45 -11.82 24.53
N GLN A 369 23.61 -12.88 25.34
CA GLN A 369 24.50 -12.84 26.51
C GLN A 369 25.91 -12.38 26.14
N LYS A 370 26.47 -11.49 26.97
CA LYS A 370 27.76 -10.78 26.85
C LYS A 370 27.86 -9.76 25.72
N LEU A 371 26.87 -9.65 24.83
CA LEU A 371 27.00 -8.76 23.67
C LEU A 371 26.95 -7.28 24.07
N SER A 372 26.11 -6.88 25.04
CA SER A 372 26.08 -5.47 25.49
C SER A 372 27.27 -5.05 26.32
N THR A 373 27.89 -5.99 27.05
CA THR A 373 29.15 -5.74 27.76
C THR A 373 30.29 -5.50 26.77
N ASP A 374 30.36 -6.31 25.71
CA ASP A 374 31.45 -6.23 24.74
C ASP A 374 31.22 -5.12 23.68
N PHE A 375 29.96 -4.81 23.36
CA PHE A 375 29.55 -3.85 22.34
C PHE A 375 28.53 -2.82 22.88
N PRO A 376 28.88 -2.01 23.91
CA PRO A 376 27.96 -1.11 24.60
C PRO A 376 27.44 0.07 23.75
N LYS A 377 27.97 0.24 22.54
CA LYS A 377 27.53 1.27 21.57
C LYS A 377 26.63 0.71 20.46
N GLN A 378 26.39 -0.60 20.45
CA GLN A 378 25.65 -1.29 19.41
C GLN A 378 24.50 -2.14 19.95
N VAL A 379 24.55 -2.57 21.22
CA VAL A 379 23.55 -3.46 21.81
C VAL A 379 22.81 -2.72 22.93
N PHE A 380 21.49 -2.62 22.83
CA PHE A 380 20.67 -1.78 23.72
C PHE A 380 19.36 -2.46 24.10
N ASN A 381 18.84 -2.21 25.31
CA ASN A 381 17.46 -2.56 25.62
C ASN A 381 16.49 -1.59 24.92
N SER A 382 15.36 -2.14 24.49
CA SER A 382 14.19 -1.37 24.08
C SER A 382 13.21 -1.21 25.23
N PRO A 383 12.27 -0.24 25.14
CA PRO A 383 11.05 -0.29 25.95
C PRO A 383 10.21 -1.53 25.62
N LEU A 384 9.26 -1.83 26.51
CA LEU A 384 8.25 -2.87 26.33
C LEU A 384 7.12 -2.34 25.43
N ALA A 385 7.43 -2.21 24.14
CA ALA A 385 6.59 -1.59 23.14
C ALA A 385 7.00 -2.04 21.72
N GLU A 386 6.30 -3.03 21.16
CA GLU A 386 6.70 -3.67 19.91
C GLU A 386 6.51 -2.75 18.69
N SER A 387 5.52 -1.85 18.72
CA SER A 387 5.40 -0.82 17.68
C SER A 387 6.63 0.08 17.66
N THR A 388 7.07 0.56 18.84
CA THR A 388 8.33 1.30 18.99
C THR A 388 9.50 0.54 18.41
N ILE A 389 9.69 -0.73 18.77
CA ILE A 389 10.81 -1.55 18.30
C ILE A 389 10.84 -1.60 16.76
N LEU A 390 9.71 -1.95 16.14
CA LEU A 390 9.62 -2.10 14.68
C LEU A 390 9.76 -0.76 13.96
N GLY A 391 9.06 0.28 14.41
CA GLY A 391 9.06 1.60 13.79
C GLY A 391 10.44 2.28 13.89
N VAL A 392 11.08 2.24 15.06
CA VAL A 392 12.45 2.74 15.26
C VAL A 392 13.45 1.93 14.44
N GLY A 393 13.29 0.60 14.34
CA GLY A 393 14.07 -0.25 13.46
C GLY A 393 13.98 0.16 11.99
N CYS A 394 12.77 0.47 11.51
CA CYS A 394 12.56 1.01 10.15
C CYS A 394 13.32 2.33 9.94
N GLY A 395 13.22 3.26 10.89
CA GLY A 395 13.92 4.55 10.83
C GLY A 395 15.45 4.43 10.84
N LEU A 396 16.00 3.59 11.71
CA LEU A 396 17.43 3.28 11.76
C LEU A 396 17.91 2.72 10.41
N ALA A 397 17.15 1.80 9.82
CA ALA A 397 17.46 1.20 8.54
C ALA A 397 17.43 2.24 7.40
N ALA A 398 16.42 3.12 7.38
CA ALA A 398 16.29 4.18 6.40
C ALA A 398 17.41 5.25 6.53
N TYR A 399 17.88 5.51 7.75
CA TYR A 399 19.02 6.40 8.00
C TYR A 399 20.36 5.82 7.51
N GLY A 400 20.49 4.48 7.47
CA GLY A 400 21.69 3.78 7.00
C GLY A 400 22.36 2.88 8.05
N LYS A 401 21.72 2.64 9.19
CA LYS A 401 22.10 1.57 10.13
C LYS A 401 21.63 0.20 9.62
N ARG A 402 22.09 -0.87 10.26
CA ARG A 402 21.64 -2.26 10.01
C ARG A 402 21.04 -2.85 11.28
N PRO A 403 19.77 -2.54 11.61
CA PRO A 403 19.18 -2.98 12.86
C PRO A 403 18.87 -4.48 12.84
N VAL A 404 19.13 -5.15 13.97
CA VAL A 404 18.79 -6.55 14.21
C VAL A 404 18.10 -6.62 15.57
N PHE A 405 16.80 -6.85 15.62
CA PHE A 405 16.07 -6.75 16.89
C PHE A 405 15.28 -7.99 17.26
N GLU A 406 15.21 -8.23 18.57
CA GLU A 406 14.43 -9.31 19.16
C GLU A 406 12.99 -8.86 19.36
N LEU A 407 12.04 -9.68 18.90
CA LEU A 407 10.74 -9.76 19.54
C LEU A 407 10.79 -10.94 20.51
N GLN A 408 10.40 -10.72 21.77
CA GLN A 408 10.58 -11.73 22.82
C GLN A 408 9.95 -13.08 22.44
N PHE A 409 8.78 -13.03 21.80
CA PHE A 409 8.12 -14.15 21.13
C PHE A 409 7.39 -13.62 19.89
N ILE A 410 7.26 -14.43 18.84
CA ILE A 410 6.56 -14.00 17.62
C ILE A 410 5.08 -13.64 17.89
N ASP A 411 4.49 -14.25 18.92
CA ASP A 411 3.13 -13.99 19.38
C ASP A 411 2.91 -12.52 19.81
N PHE A 412 3.97 -11.76 20.11
CA PHE A 412 3.88 -10.35 20.50
C PHE A 412 4.05 -9.37 19.34
N ILE A 413 4.15 -9.84 18.10
CA ILE A 413 4.26 -8.93 16.95
C ILE A 413 3.01 -8.06 16.72
N TYR A 414 1.86 -8.41 17.29
CA TYR A 414 0.57 -7.81 16.95
C TYR A 414 0.49 -6.28 17.15
N PRO A 415 0.98 -5.69 18.26
CA PRO A 415 1.03 -4.22 18.39
C PRO A 415 1.92 -3.56 17.33
N GLY A 416 3.05 -4.18 17.00
CA GLY A 416 3.96 -3.70 15.95
C GLY A 416 3.54 -4.03 14.53
N PHE A 417 2.45 -4.77 14.33
CA PHE A 417 2.05 -5.26 13.02
C PHE A 417 1.74 -4.11 12.05
N ASN A 418 1.19 -3.00 12.55
CA ASN A 418 1.02 -1.78 11.76
C ASN A 418 2.36 -1.32 11.16
N GLN A 419 3.43 -1.24 11.95
CA GLN A 419 4.76 -0.85 11.47
C GLN A 419 5.33 -1.86 10.45
N LEU A 420 5.09 -3.16 10.67
CA LEU A 420 5.52 -4.21 9.76
C LEU A 420 4.93 -4.03 8.36
N VAL A 421 3.60 -3.92 8.28
CA VAL A 421 2.88 -3.95 7.00
C VAL A 421 2.80 -2.58 6.35
N THR A 422 2.68 -1.53 7.17
CA THR A 422 2.55 -0.17 6.67
C THR A 422 3.90 0.36 6.26
N ASN A 423 4.99 0.13 7.02
CA ASN A 423 6.29 0.72 6.72
C ASN A 423 7.33 -0.29 6.23
N ILE A 424 7.64 -1.31 7.02
CA ILE A 424 8.79 -2.17 6.79
C ILE A 424 8.69 -2.91 5.45
N SER A 425 7.57 -3.59 5.18
CA SER A 425 7.39 -4.43 3.99
C SER A 425 7.27 -3.62 2.69
N THR A 426 6.65 -2.44 2.75
CA THR A 426 6.31 -1.66 1.54
C THR A 426 7.32 -0.60 1.15
N LEU A 427 8.20 -0.16 2.06
CA LEU A 427 9.06 1.02 1.88
C LEU A 427 9.89 0.96 0.58
N ARG A 428 10.51 -0.19 0.28
CA ARG A 428 11.31 -0.35 -0.93
C ARG A 428 10.46 -0.20 -2.19
N TRP A 429 9.33 -0.90 -2.23
CA TRP A 429 8.48 -0.90 -3.41
C TRP A 429 7.83 0.46 -3.61
N ARG A 430 7.20 1.05 -2.58
CA ARG A 430 6.49 2.34 -2.70
C ARG A 430 7.40 3.53 -3.02
N SER A 431 8.69 3.43 -2.70
CA SER A 431 9.71 4.46 -3.01
C SER A 431 10.54 4.14 -4.26
N SER A 432 10.16 3.13 -5.05
CA SER A 432 10.92 2.68 -6.21
C SER A 432 12.41 2.37 -5.91
N GLY A 433 12.68 1.89 -4.69
CA GLY A 433 14.03 1.55 -4.22
C GLY A 433 14.87 2.73 -3.72
N ASN A 434 14.34 3.96 -3.72
CA ASN A 434 15.01 5.15 -3.19
C ASN A 434 15.22 5.04 -1.67
N TRP A 435 14.26 4.45 -0.97
CA TRP A 435 14.37 4.08 0.43
C TRP A 435 14.42 2.56 0.57
N LYS A 436 15.19 2.08 1.54
CA LYS A 436 15.38 0.64 1.83
C LYS A 436 15.23 0.40 3.32
N CYS A 437 15.04 -0.85 3.69
CA CYS A 437 14.86 -1.26 5.08
C CYS A 437 15.69 -2.51 5.40
N PRO A 438 17.05 -2.42 5.39
CA PRO A 438 17.93 -3.55 5.68
C PRO A 438 17.93 -3.91 7.17
N LEU A 439 16.91 -4.62 7.63
CA LEU A 439 16.74 -5.02 9.02
C LEU A 439 16.49 -6.52 9.20
N VAL A 440 16.78 -7.04 10.39
CA VAL A 440 16.44 -8.41 10.79
C VAL A 440 15.58 -8.37 12.05
N ILE A 441 14.40 -8.99 11.97
CA ILE A 441 13.55 -9.28 13.12
C ILE A 441 13.80 -10.73 13.47
N TYR A 442 14.35 -11.02 14.65
CA TYR A 442 14.42 -12.39 15.14
C TYR A 442 13.45 -12.60 16.29
N ALA A 443 12.79 -13.76 16.30
CA ALA A 443 11.79 -14.06 17.30
C ALA A 443 11.76 -15.58 17.59
N PRO A 444 11.75 -15.99 18.86
CA PRO A 444 11.37 -17.35 19.24
C PRO A 444 9.95 -17.68 18.76
N TYR A 445 9.78 -18.80 18.04
CA TYR A 445 8.49 -19.20 17.46
C TYR A 445 8.18 -20.68 17.71
N GLY A 446 6.89 -21.02 17.58
CA GLY A 446 6.37 -22.39 17.61
C GLY A 446 6.14 -22.98 18.99
N ALA A 447 5.46 -24.12 19.02
CA ALA A 447 5.00 -24.93 20.14
C ALA A 447 5.95 -26.12 20.40
N TYR A 448 5.38 -27.28 20.79
CA TYR A 448 6.09 -28.50 21.23
C TYR A 448 6.85 -28.32 22.56
N LEU A 449 6.59 -27.21 23.25
CA LEU A 449 7.10 -26.90 24.57
C LEU A 449 5.89 -26.54 25.45
N PRO A 450 5.28 -27.53 26.12
CA PRO A 450 4.00 -27.33 26.80
C PRO A 450 4.04 -26.23 27.86
N GLY A 451 2.93 -25.51 27.97
CA GLY A 451 2.74 -24.41 28.92
C GLY A 451 2.88 -23.02 28.30
N GLY A 452 3.30 -22.91 27.04
CA GLY A 452 3.36 -21.63 26.31
C GLY A 452 1.99 -21.06 25.89
N SER A 453 1.06 -21.95 25.51
CA SER A 453 -0.33 -21.64 25.13
C SER A 453 -0.48 -20.55 24.07
N LEU A 454 -1.52 -19.71 24.20
CA LEU A 454 -1.97 -18.72 23.22
C LEU A 454 -0.89 -17.68 22.84
N TRP A 455 0.04 -17.41 23.75
CA TRP A 455 0.94 -16.26 23.68
C TRP A 455 2.42 -16.62 23.61
N HIS A 456 2.75 -17.91 23.57
CA HIS A 456 4.14 -18.37 23.46
C HIS A 456 4.24 -19.69 22.68
N SER A 457 3.31 -19.96 21.76
CA SER A 457 3.31 -21.24 21.03
C SER A 457 2.77 -21.12 19.60
N GLN A 458 2.45 -19.91 19.10
CA GLN A 458 2.03 -19.77 17.71
C GLN A 458 3.24 -19.81 16.76
N ALA A 459 2.98 -20.28 15.53
CA ALA A 459 3.99 -20.35 14.48
C ALA A 459 3.98 -19.10 13.58
N ASN A 460 2.78 -18.66 13.18
CA ASN A 460 2.47 -17.38 12.50
C ASN A 460 3.19 -17.15 11.14
N GLU A 461 3.93 -18.12 10.60
CA GLU A 461 4.73 -17.92 9.40
C GLU A 461 3.89 -17.61 8.16
N SER A 462 2.65 -18.14 8.07
CA SER A 462 1.80 -17.93 6.89
C SER A 462 1.33 -16.48 6.78
N VAL A 463 0.98 -15.85 7.91
CA VAL A 463 0.58 -14.44 7.95
C VAL A 463 1.73 -13.55 7.49
N LEU A 464 2.96 -13.85 7.91
CA LEU A 464 4.15 -13.09 7.52
C LEU A 464 4.49 -13.28 6.04
N ALA A 465 4.34 -14.51 5.53
CA ALA A 465 4.60 -14.85 4.13
C ALA A 465 3.67 -14.13 3.13
N HIS A 466 2.50 -13.66 3.59
CA HIS A 466 1.55 -12.91 2.75
C HIS A 466 2.03 -11.52 2.36
N TYR A 467 2.96 -10.90 3.09
CA TYR A 467 3.37 -9.51 2.84
C TYR A 467 4.59 -9.44 1.90
N PRO A 468 4.45 -8.87 0.69
CA PRO A 468 5.56 -8.70 -0.23
C PRO A 468 6.68 -7.84 0.36
N GLY A 469 7.92 -8.11 -0.04
CA GLY A 469 9.10 -7.39 0.44
C GLY A 469 9.71 -7.96 1.72
N LEU A 470 9.03 -8.89 2.40
CA LEU A 470 9.60 -9.65 3.52
C LEU A 470 10.25 -10.94 3.04
N SER A 471 11.41 -11.28 3.61
CA SER A 471 11.92 -12.66 3.61
C SER A 471 11.61 -13.33 4.95
N VAL A 472 11.18 -14.58 4.93
CA VAL A 472 10.83 -15.34 6.15
C VAL A 472 11.63 -16.63 6.15
N VAL A 473 12.47 -16.82 7.16
CA VAL A 473 13.38 -17.96 7.27
C VAL A 473 13.27 -18.65 8.63
N ILE A 474 13.41 -19.96 8.60
CA ILE A 474 13.16 -20.86 9.72
C ILE A 474 14.24 -21.95 9.73
N PRO A 475 15.26 -21.85 10.60
CA PRO A 475 16.27 -22.89 10.72
C PRO A 475 15.70 -24.16 11.36
N SER A 476 16.34 -25.30 11.15
CA SER A 476 16.00 -26.56 11.84
C SER A 476 17.22 -27.27 12.44
N THR A 477 18.40 -26.67 12.29
CA THR A 477 19.66 -27.13 12.90
C THR A 477 20.51 -25.94 13.33
N PRO A 478 21.50 -26.13 14.23
CA PRO A 478 22.45 -25.09 14.59
C PRO A 478 23.20 -24.50 13.40
N GLU A 479 23.52 -25.30 12.37
CA GLU A 479 24.17 -24.82 11.16
C GLU A 479 23.26 -23.93 10.32
N ASP A 480 21.99 -24.34 10.15
CA ASP A 480 21.01 -23.52 9.43
C ASP A 480 20.77 -22.20 10.18
N ALA A 481 20.73 -22.23 11.52
CA ALA A 481 20.55 -21.02 12.33
C ALA A 481 21.69 -20.01 12.12
N ALA A 482 22.94 -20.46 12.19
CA ALA A 482 24.09 -19.58 11.92
C ALA A 482 24.08 -19.08 10.47
N GLY A 483 23.90 -20.00 9.52
CA GLY A 483 24.00 -19.72 8.09
C GLY A 483 22.93 -18.77 7.58
N LEU A 484 21.67 -18.97 7.99
CA LEU A 484 20.54 -18.11 7.60
C LEU A 484 20.61 -16.75 8.30
N LEU A 485 20.93 -16.71 9.59
CA LEU A 485 21.05 -15.44 10.33
C LEU A 485 22.19 -14.59 9.77
N TRP A 486 23.32 -15.21 9.41
CA TRP A 486 24.41 -14.51 8.73
C TRP A 486 23.92 -13.88 7.42
N THR A 487 23.28 -14.66 6.54
CA THR A 487 22.71 -14.16 5.29
C THR A 487 21.69 -13.05 5.54
N ALA A 488 20.85 -13.18 6.56
CA ALA A 488 19.86 -12.18 6.93
C ALA A 488 20.47 -10.83 7.25
N MET A 489 21.54 -10.80 8.05
CA MET A 489 22.18 -9.55 8.41
C MET A 489 22.98 -8.89 7.26
N GLN A 490 23.22 -9.63 6.16
CA GLN A 490 23.78 -9.08 4.92
C GLN A 490 22.71 -8.62 3.92
N SER A 491 21.43 -8.91 4.20
CA SER A 491 20.32 -8.54 3.34
C SER A 491 20.15 -7.02 3.24
N GLU A 492 19.64 -6.58 2.09
CA GLU A 492 19.25 -5.19 1.83
C GLU A 492 17.74 -4.96 2.02
N ASP A 493 17.03 -6.01 2.44
CA ASP A 493 15.58 -6.08 2.65
C ASP A 493 15.26 -6.68 4.01
N PRO A 494 14.07 -6.41 4.56
CA PRO A 494 13.65 -6.94 5.84
C PRO A 494 13.61 -8.47 5.86
N VAL A 495 14.18 -9.05 6.91
CA VAL A 495 14.16 -10.50 7.14
C VAL A 495 13.53 -10.81 8.48
N ILE A 496 12.57 -11.73 8.49
CA ILE A 496 12.05 -12.37 9.69
C ILE A 496 12.77 -13.71 9.89
N PHE A 497 13.51 -13.83 10.98
CA PHE A 497 14.24 -15.02 11.39
C PHE A 497 13.55 -15.67 12.59
N LEU A 498 12.75 -16.71 12.33
CA LEU A 498 11.94 -17.36 13.35
C LEU A 498 12.73 -18.53 13.97
N ILE A 499 13.01 -18.48 15.27
CA ILE A 499 13.85 -19.45 15.99
C ILE A 499 12.98 -20.55 16.64
N PRO A 500 13.06 -21.83 16.19
CA PRO A 500 12.19 -22.87 16.74
C PRO A 500 12.58 -23.19 18.19
N LYS A 501 11.69 -22.88 19.13
CA LYS A 501 11.99 -22.99 20.58
C LYS A 501 12.23 -24.42 21.04
N HIS A 502 11.45 -25.37 20.52
CA HIS A 502 11.58 -26.79 20.85
C HIS A 502 12.96 -27.34 20.48
N LEU A 503 13.53 -26.87 19.36
CA LEU A 503 14.85 -27.30 18.90
C LEU A 503 16.02 -26.51 19.53
N LEU A 504 15.74 -25.50 20.35
CA LEU A 504 16.75 -24.51 20.77
C LEU A 504 17.94 -25.13 21.52
N TRP A 505 17.66 -26.14 22.34
CA TRP A 505 18.60 -26.76 23.27
C TRP A 505 19.18 -28.09 22.81
N ALA A 506 18.72 -28.61 21.66
CA ALA A 506 19.24 -29.84 21.08
C ALA A 506 20.70 -29.63 20.63
N GLU A 507 21.60 -30.51 21.06
CA GLU A 507 23.01 -30.48 20.65
C GLU A 507 23.18 -31.26 19.34
N HIS A 508 23.80 -30.61 18.35
CA HIS A 508 24.16 -31.24 17.08
C HIS A 508 25.66 -31.11 16.82
N GLU A 509 26.25 -32.17 16.29
CA GLU A 509 27.65 -32.19 15.87
C GLU A 509 27.75 -31.78 14.39
N SER A 510 28.41 -30.65 14.15
CA SER A 510 28.77 -30.20 12.81
C SER A 510 30.17 -30.70 12.45
N ARG A 511 30.25 -31.57 11.44
CA ARG A 511 31.52 -32.15 10.95
C ARG A 511 32.28 -31.24 9.99
N GLN A 512 31.60 -30.25 9.43
CA GLN A 512 32.14 -29.30 8.47
C GLN A 512 32.01 -27.89 9.03
N PRO A 513 32.80 -26.93 8.55
CA PRO A 513 32.60 -25.54 8.95
C PRO A 513 31.20 -25.07 8.57
N VAL A 514 30.58 -24.30 9.46
CA VAL A 514 29.25 -23.73 9.25
C VAL A 514 29.37 -22.53 8.32
N ARG A 515 28.62 -22.54 7.23
CA ARG A 515 28.67 -21.52 6.18
C ARG A 515 27.34 -20.78 6.05
N ALA A 516 27.40 -19.60 5.45
CA ALA A 516 26.22 -18.84 5.07
C ALA A 516 25.28 -19.66 4.15
N VAL A 517 23.98 -19.51 4.36
CA VAL A 517 22.94 -20.23 3.61
C VAL A 517 22.11 -19.22 2.81
N PRO A 518 22.11 -19.28 1.47
CA PRO A 518 21.23 -18.44 0.66
C PRO A 518 19.75 -18.73 0.95
N PHE A 519 18.93 -17.69 0.90
CA PHE A 519 17.47 -17.85 1.01
C PHE A 519 16.90 -18.58 -0.21
N GLY A 520 15.79 -19.28 -0.01
CA GLY A 520 15.15 -20.07 -1.06
C GLY A 520 15.95 -21.31 -1.47
N GLN A 521 16.85 -21.79 -0.60
CA GLN A 521 17.55 -23.04 -0.79
C GLN A 521 17.08 -24.05 0.26
N ALA A 522 16.43 -25.13 -0.15
CA ALA A 522 16.06 -26.22 0.75
C ALA A 522 17.25 -27.14 1.01
N ARG A 523 17.16 -27.97 2.05
CA ARG A 523 18.14 -29.03 2.36
C ARG A 523 17.46 -30.39 2.24
N LYS A 524 18.02 -31.27 1.42
CA LYS A 524 17.61 -32.69 1.41
C LYS A 524 18.17 -33.40 2.65
N ARG A 525 17.30 -33.94 3.50
CA ARG A 525 17.65 -34.64 4.75
C ARG A 525 17.81 -36.14 4.56
N SER A 526 17.02 -36.74 3.66
CA SER A 526 17.12 -38.13 3.25
C SER A 526 16.80 -38.27 1.76
N ASP A 527 17.40 -39.26 1.10
CA ASP A 527 17.04 -39.63 -0.27
C ASP A 527 15.93 -40.69 -0.24
N GLY A 528 14.96 -40.58 -1.15
CA GLY A 528 13.91 -41.59 -1.30
C GLY A 528 13.22 -41.51 -2.65
N PHE A 529 12.36 -42.48 -2.96
CA PHE A 529 11.72 -42.61 -4.28
C PHE A 529 10.22 -42.93 -4.22
N ASP A 530 9.65 -43.23 -3.05
CA ASP A 530 8.22 -43.55 -2.94
C ASP A 530 7.36 -42.31 -2.69
N VAL A 531 7.87 -41.36 -1.89
CA VAL A 531 7.15 -40.14 -1.51
C VAL A 531 8.09 -38.99 -1.17
N THR A 532 7.74 -37.79 -1.63
CA THR A 532 8.35 -36.53 -1.19
C THR A 532 7.65 -36.04 0.07
N LEU A 533 8.42 -35.82 1.13
CA LEU A 533 7.97 -35.20 2.38
C LEU A 533 8.62 -33.83 2.51
N VAL A 534 7.82 -32.76 2.54
CA VAL A 534 8.30 -31.39 2.75
C VAL A 534 7.94 -30.94 4.15
N ALA A 535 8.92 -30.45 4.91
CA ALA A 535 8.74 -29.97 6.29
C ALA A 535 9.71 -28.82 6.61
N TRP A 536 9.53 -28.17 7.76
CA TRP A 536 10.42 -27.10 8.24
C TRP A 536 10.30 -26.89 9.75
N GLY A 537 11.34 -26.31 10.35
CA GLY A 537 11.31 -25.94 11.75
C GLY A 537 11.13 -27.14 12.68
N ASN A 538 10.27 -26.99 13.70
CA ASN A 538 10.00 -28.05 14.68
C ASN A 538 9.48 -29.35 14.05
N THR A 539 8.80 -29.29 12.90
CA THR A 539 8.23 -30.49 12.25
C THR A 539 9.29 -31.37 11.56
N ILE A 540 10.53 -30.90 11.40
CA ILE A 540 11.65 -31.71 10.90
C ILE A 540 11.95 -32.87 11.83
N GLU A 541 12.02 -32.63 13.14
CA GLU A 541 12.25 -33.71 14.12
C GLU A 541 11.12 -34.76 14.04
N LYS A 542 9.85 -34.30 14.03
CA LYS A 542 8.68 -35.19 13.96
C LYS A 542 8.62 -35.98 12.66
N SER A 543 9.08 -35.39 11.55
CA SER A 543 9.19 -36.06 10.27
C SER A 543 10.25 -37.16 10.28
N LEU A 544 11.42 -36.90 10.88
CA LEU A 544 12.48 -37.90 11.04
C LEU A 544 12.03 -39.06 11.95
N GLU A 545 11.35 -38.77 13.06
CA GLU A 545 10.74 -39.78 13.94
C GLU A 545 9.72 -40.65 13.19
N ALA A 546 8.86 -40.04 12.36
CA ALA A 546 7.88 -40.76 11.56
C ALA A 546 8.52 -41.67 10.50
N ILE A 547 9.57 -41.20 9.81
CA ILE A 547 10.33 -42.01 8.86
C ILE A 547 10.98 -43.21 9.56
N ALA A 548 11.61 -42.97 10.72
CA ALA A 548 12.21 -44.04 11.51
C ALA A 548 11.18 -45.09 11.96
N LYS A 549 9.98 -44.64 12.35
CA LYS A 549 8.87 -45.52 12.75
C LYS A 549 8.29 -46.35 11.60
N ILE A 550 8.20 -45.79 10.39
CA ILE A 550 7.78 -46.56 9.20
C ILE A 550 8.82 -47.64 8.86
N GLY A 551 10.10 -47.35 9.08
CA GLY A 551 11.19 -48.27 8.79
C GLY A 551 11.45 -48.39 7.29
N LYS A 552 12.15 -49.45 6.88
CA LYS A 552 12.65 -49.62 5.50
C LYS A 552 11.59 -50.00 4.46
N THR A 553 10.30 -50.06 4.84
CA THR A 553 9.22 -50.46 3.94
C THR A 553 8.80 -49.35 2.96
N THR A 554 9.18 -48.11 3.23
CA THR A 554 8.84 -46.95 2.39
C THR A 554 10.04 -46.01 2.30
N SER A 555 10.40 -45.66 1.08
CA SER A 555 11.52 -44.81 0.72
C SER A 555 11.09 -43.33 0.66
N VAL A 556 11.41 -42.57 1.70
CA VAL A 556 10.96 -41.17 1.87
C VAL A 556 12.09 -40.20 1.55
N GLU A 557 11.85 -39.30 0.58
CA GLU A 557 12.72 -38.16 0.33
C GLU A 557 12.25 -36.96 1.17
N LEU A 558 13.00 -36.62 2.23
CA LEU A 558 12.68 -35.51 3.13
C LEU A 558 13.39 -34.23 2.70
N ILE A 559 12.62 -33.20 2.41
CA ILE A 559 13.06 -31.85 2.07
C ILE A 559 12.76 -30.91 3.24
N ASP A 560 13.79 -30.26 3.75
CA ASP A 560 13.71 -29.19 4.74
C ASP A 560 13.77 -27.83 4.04
N LEU A 561 12.69 -27.05 4.11
CA LEU A 561 12.59 -25.81 3.33
C LEU A 561 13.62 -24.74 3.72
N ARG A 562 13.93 -24.58 5.01
CA ARG A 562 14.76 -23.49 5.59
C ARG A 562 14.26 -22.05 5.35
N SER A 563 13.56 -21.77 4.27
CA SER A 563 13.00 -20.48 3.88
C SER A 563 11.55 -20.66 3.43
N ILE A 564 10.65 -19.84 3.97
CA ILE A 564 9.23 -19.78 3.60
C ILE A 564 9.05 -18.78 2.45
N VAL A 565 9.73 -17.64 2.54
CA VAL A 565 9.79 -16.65 1.46
C VAL A 565 11.23 -16.15 1.32
N PRO A 566 11.85 -16.27 0.13
CA PRO A 566 11.44 -17.16 -0.96
C PRO A 566 11.59 -18.65 -0.56
N TRP A 567 10.77 -19.53 -1.12
CA TRP A 567 10.88 -20.98 -0.94
C TRP A 567 11.52 -21.65 -2.16
N ASP A 568 12.15 -22.82 -1.95
CA ASP A 568 12.85 -23.56 -3.00
C ASP A 568 11.89 -24.40 -3.85
N LYS A 569 11.26 -23.74 -4.83
CA LYS A 569 10.35 -24.39 -5.78
C LYS A 569 11.04 -25.54 -6.52
N ALA A 570 12.23 -25.29 -7.06
CA ALA A 570 12.95 -26.23 -7.91
C ALA A 570 13.26 -27.54 -7.18
N ALA A 571 13.74 -27.48 -5.93
CA ALA A 571 14.02 -28.68 -5.15
C ALA A 571 12.77 -29.54 -4.90
N ILE A 572 11.61 -28.91 -4.66
CA ILE A 572 10.37 -29.64 -4.43
C ILE A 572 9.85 -30.23 -5.74
N GLU A 573 9.86 -29.47 -6.83
CA GLU A 573 9.45 -29.97 -8.15
C GLU A 573 10.31 -31.15 -8.59
N GLU A 574 11.64 -31.08 -8.43
CA GLU A 574 12.55 -32.18 -8.75
C GLU A 574 12.22 -33.44 -7.92
N SER A 575 12.02 -33.26 -6.62
CA SER A 575 11.65 -34.36 -5.72
C SER A 575 10.29 -34.97 -6.09
N VAL A 576 9.29 -34.15 -6.40
CA VAL A 576 7.95 -34.63 -6.80
C VAL A 576 7.98 -35.30 -8.17
N ARG A 577 8.80 -34.85 -9.13
CA ARG A 577 8.99 -35.58 -10.41
C ARG A 577 9.55 -36.97 -10.17
N LYS A 578 10.46 -37.12 -9.20
CA LYS A 578 11.07 -38.40 -8.82
C LYS A 578 10.07 -39.33 -8.13
N THR A 579 9.35 -38.84 -7.12
CA THR A 579 8.51 -39.68 -6.24
C THR A 579 7.05 -39.77 -6.68
N LYS A 580 6.58 -38.81 -7.48
CA LYS A 580 5.20 -38.66 -7.97
C LYS A 580 4.15 -38.50 -6.86
N ARG A 581 4.59 -38.20 -5.64
CA ARG A 581 3.73 -38.06 -4.44
C ARG A 581 4.25 -36.98 -3.53
N LEU A 582 3.33 -36.24 -2.90
CA LEU A 582 3.66 -35.16 -2.00
C LEU A 582 2.92 -35.30 -0.67
N VAL A 583 3.68 -35.19 0.43
CA VAL A 583 3.17 -34.90 1.76
C VAL A 583 3.86 -33.63 2.26
N VAL A 584 3.10 -32.66 2.77
CA VAL A 584 3.62 -31.44 3.38
C VAL A 584 3.27 -31.44 4.87
N VAL A 585 4.24 -31.12 5.72
CA VAL A 585 4.07 -31.05 7.19
C VAL A 585 4.43 -29.66 7.69
N GLN A 586 3.45 -28.97 8.26
CA GLN A 586 3.63 -27.62 8.78
C GLN A 586 3.11 -27.50 10.21
N GLU A 587 3.71 -26.58 10.96
CA GLU A 587 3.25 -26.28 12.32
C GLU A 587 2.12 -25.25 12.35
N ASP A 588 2.07 -24.34 11.39
CA ASP A 588 1.02 -23.33 11.33
C ASP A 588 -0.39 -23.94 11.13
N THR A 589 -1.41 -23.09 11.17
CA THR A 589 -2.79 -23.46 10.91
C THR A 589 -2.99 -23.94 9.46
N GLU A 590 -4.00 -24.78 9.23
CA GLU A 590 -4.29 -25.31 7.89
C GLU A 590 -4.74 -24.22 6.91
N ASN A 591 -5.65 -23.35 7.34
CA ASN A 591 -6.25 -22.32 6.49
C ASN A 591 -5.24 -21.26 6.04
N CYS A 592 -5.26 -20.91 4.76
CA CYS A 592 -4.45 -19.82 4.18
C CYS A 592 -2.94 -20.01 4.47
N SER A 593 -2.45 -21.23 4.28
CA SER A 593 -1.13 -21.62 4.79
C SER A 593 -0.07 -21.86 3.72
N VAL A 594 1.20 -21.86 4.15
CA VAL A 594 2.36 -22.17 3.29
C VAL A 594 2.22 -23.55 2.64
N GLY A 595 1.73 -24.55 3.38
CA GLY A 595 1.52 -25.90 2.85
C GLY A 595 0.46 -25.92 1.75
N GLN A 596 -0.63 -25.17 1.90
CA GLN A 596 -1.63 -24.99 0.83
C GLN A 596 -1.05 -24.26 -0.38
N MET A 597 -0.20 -23.25 -0.18
CA MET A 597 0.52 -22.56 -1.27
C MET A 597 1.40 -23.52 -2.08
N ILE A 598 2.18 -24.39 -1.42
CA ILE A 598 3.05 -25.38 -2.08
C ILE A 598 2.21 -26.36 -2.90
N ILE A 599 1.14 -26.90 -2.31
CA ILE A 599 0.22 -27.81 -3.00
C ILE A 599 -0.39 -27.13 -4.23
N SER A 600 -0.90 -25.90 -4.06
CA SER A 600 -1.52 -25.15 -5.15
C SER A 600 -0.53 -24.90 -6.30
N HIS A 601 0.71 -24.51 -6.01
CA HIS A 601 1.76 -24.34 -7.03
C HIS A 601 1.96 -25.63 -7.83
N LEU A 602 2.24 -26.74 -7.15
CA LEU A 602 2.56 -28.00 -7.82
C LEU A 602 1.38 -28.58 -8.61
N THR A 603 0.15 -28.42 -8.13
CA THR A 603 -1.05 -28.86 -8.86
C THR A 603 -1.43 -27.95 -10.03
N SER A 604 -0.91 -26.72 -10.07
CA SER A 604 -1.11 -25.80 -11.21
C SER A 604 -0.11 -26.04 -12.36
N GLU A 605 1.03 -26.68 -12.07
CA GLU A 605 2.02 -27.07 -13.08
C GLU A 605 1.56 -28.32 -13.82
N ALA A 606 1.06 -28.15 -15.05
CA ALA A 606 0.42 -29.22 -15.84
C ALA A 606 1.29 -30.47 -15.98
N GLU A 607 2.60 -30.31 -16.20
CA GLU A 607 3.54 -31.43 -16.28
C GLU A 607 3.61 -32.22 -14.97
N LEU A 608 3.77 -31.54 -13.84
CA LEU A 608 3.85 -32.19 -12.53
C LEU A 608 2.55 -32.88 -12.20
N TRP A 609 1.43 -32.16 -12.34
CA TRP A 609 0.09 -32.67 -12.07
C TRP A 609 -0.18 -33.97 -12.85
N SER A 610 0.15 -34.01 -14.14
CA SER A 610 -0.06 -35.19 -15.00
C SER A 610 0.73 -36.44 -14.58
N THR A 611 1.79 -36.26 -13.79
CA THR A 611 2.65 -37.36 -13.33
C THR A 611 2.34 -37.82 -11.92
N MET A 612 1.57 -37.05 -11.14
CA MET A 612 1.21 -37.41 -9.78
C MET A 612 0.29 -38.63 -9.76
N ILE A 613 0.60 -39.60 -8.90
CA ILE A 613 -0.17 -40.86 -8.80
C ILE A 613 -0.96 -40.97 -7.49
N SER A 614 -0.89 -39.93 -6.67
CA SER A 614 -1.60 -39.77 -5.41
C SER A 614 -1.87 -38.29 -5.16
N PRO A 615 -3.05 -37.90 -4.63
CA PRO A 615 -3.31 -36.52 -4.25
C PRO A 615 -2.31 -36.03 -3.20
N PRO A 616 -1.83 -34.78 -3.28
CA PRO A 616 -1.05 -34.18 -2.20
C PRO A 616 -1.78 -34.25 -0.85
N ILE A 617 -1.02 -34.47 0.23
CA ILE A 617 -1.56 -34.50 1.60
C ILE A 617 -0.89 -33.42 2.44
N LEU A 618 -1.70 -32.60 3.13
CA LEU A 618 -1.23 -31.63 4.12
C LEU A 618 -1.44 -32.19 5.53
N VAL A 619 -0.39 -32.17 6.35
CA VAL A 619 -0.43 -32.43 7.78
C VAL A 619 -0.12 -31.13 8.50
N SER A 620 -1.11 -30.56 9.18
CA SER A 620 -1.05 -29.23 9.76
C SER A 620 -1.55 -29.24 11.21
N LYS A 621 -1.22 -28.18 11.97
CA LYS A 621 -1.98 -27.88 13.18
C LYS A 621 -3.46 -27.68 12.82
N ALA A 622 -4.36 -28.20 13.65
CA ALA A 622 -5.79 -27.92 13.51
C ALA A 622 -6.06 -26.39 13.57
N ASN A 623 -7.19 -25.95 13.00
CA ASN A 623 -7.61 -24.54 13.00
C ASN A 623 -8.09 -24.07 14.38
N VAL A 624 -7.19 -24.13 15.36
CA VAL A 624 -7.36 -23.76 16.76
C VAL A 624 -6.07 -23.12 17.28
N MET A 625 -6.19 -22.32 18.33
CA MET A 625 -5.03 -21.84 19.06
C MET A 625 -4.46 -22.94 19.98
N ILE A 626 -3.20 -22.79 20.37
CA ILE A 626 -2.54 -23.75 21.28
C ILE A 626 -3.04 -23.55 22.71
N GLY A 627 -3.68 -24.58 23.27
CA GLY A 627 -4.19 -24.57 24.64
C GLY A 627 -3.09 -24.74 25.69
N TYR A 628 -3.34 -24.25 26.90
CA TYR A 628 -2.35 -24.30 28.01
C TYR A 628 -2.14 -25.72 28.55
N ASN A 629 -3.21 -26.52 28.61
CA ASN A 629 -3.09 -27.92 28.99
C ASN A 629 -2.37 -28.70 27.88
N PRO A 630 -1.31 -29.47 28.18
CA PRO A 630 -0.56 -30.23 27.18
C PRO A 630 -1.43 -31.13 26.29
N ILE A 631 -2.57 -31.63 26.79
CA ILE A 631 -3.52 -32.42 26.00
C ILE A 631 -4.00 -31.64 24.76
N TYR A 632 -4.31 -30.35 24.91
CA TYR A 632 -4.77 -29.52 23.80
C TYR A 632 -3.65 -29.17 22.83
N GLU A 633 -2.44 -28.91 23.33
CA GLU A 633 -1.27 -28.63 22.49
C GLU A 633 -0.95 -29.83 21.61
N TYR A 634 -0.79 -31.01 22.20
CA TYR A 634 -0.45 -32.22 21.44
C TYR A 634 -1.58 -32.68 20.51
N ALA A 635 -2.85 -32.50 20.90
CA ALA A 635 -3.97 -32.83 20.02
C ALA A 635 -4.06 -31.89 18.80
N ALA A 636 -3.65 -30.62 18.95
CA ALA A 636 -3.69 -29.65 17.87
C ALA A 636 -2.56 -29.86 16.85
N LEU A 637 -1.34 -30.11 17.33
CA LEU A 637 -0.11 -30.12 16.53
C LEU A 637 0.01 -31.37 15.63
N PRO A 638 0.78 -31.27 14.52
CA PRO A 638 1.28 -32.45 13.82
C PRO A 638 2.07 -33.37 14.76
N ASP A 639 1.78 -34.66 14.73
CA ASP A 639 2.50 -35.66 15.49
C ASP A 639 3.04 -36.78 14.58
N VAL A 640 3.87 -37.64 15.17
CA VAL A 640 4.51 -38.77 14.48
C VAL A 640 3.47 -39.70 13.84
N GLU A 641 2.35 -39.96 14.51
CA GLU A 641 1.31 -40.87 14.01
C GLU A 641 0.60 -40.30 12.79
N ARG A 642 0.21 -39.03 12.82
CA ARG A 642 -0.45 -38.33 11.72
C ARG A 642 0.46 -38.24 10.50
N ILE A 643 1.74 -37.92 10.70
CA ILE A 643 2.74 -37.88 9.61
C ILE A 643 2.92 -39.28 9.01
N ALA A 644 3.12 -40.30 9.83
CA ALA A 644 3.29 -41.67 9.35
C ALA A 644 2.05 -42.19 8.63
N ALA A 645 0.85 -41.86 9.12
CA ALA A 645 -0.42 -42.19 8.48
C ALA A 645 -0.57 -41.49 7.13
N ALA A 646 -0.19 -40.21 7.02
CA ALA A 646 -0.21 -39.47 5.76
C ALA A 646 0.72 -40.09 4.71
N ILE A 647 1.95 -40.45 5.10
CA ILE A 647 2.90 -41.13 4.23
C ILE A 647 2.33 -42.47 3.73
N LYS A 648 1.84 -43.32 4.65
CA LYS A 648 1.24 -44.62 4.30
C LYS A 648 0.05 -44.45 3.36
N LYS A 649 -0.84 -43.49 3.65
CA LYS A 649 -2.00 -43.16 2.81
C LYS A 649 -1.59 -42.71 1.41
N SER A 650 -0.57 -41.85 1.31
CA SER A 650 -0.06 -41.36 0.03
C SER A 650 0.46 -42.52 -0.83
N VAL A 651 1.24 -43.42 -0.23
CA VAL A 651 1.85 -44.58 -0.91
C VAL A 651 0.83 -45.66 -1.26
N SER A 652 -0.17 -45.92 -0.40
CA SER A 652 -1.23 -46.90 -0.68
C SER A 652 -2.24 -46.44 -1.72
N THR A 653 -2.31 -45.13 -2.00
CA THR A 653 -3.20 -44.59 -3.02
C THR A 653 -2.55 -44.75 -4.39
N THR A 654 -3.22 -45.49 -5.27
CA THR A 654 -2.88 -45.64 -6.68
C THR A 654 -4.04 -45.14 -7.52
N HIS A 655 -3.92 -43.95 -8.10
CA HIS A 655 -4.78 -43.57 -9.21
C HIS A 655 -4.17 -44.09 -10.51
N GLU A 656 -4.85 -45.03 -11.17
CA GLU A 656 -4.61 -45.25 -12.59
C GLU A 656 -5.23 -44.08 -13.35
N HIS A 657 -4.40 -43.24 -13.97
CA HIS A 657 -4.89 -42.42 -15.07
C HIS A 657 -5.31 -43.38 -16.18
N ALA A 658 -6.61 -43.67 -16.29
CA ALA A 658 -7.12 -44.36 -17.46
C ALA A 658 -6.69 -43.52 -18.67
N PRO A 659 -5.90 -44.06 -19.62
CA PRO A 659 -5.65 -43.35 -20.86
C PRO A 659 -7.02 -43.18 -21.48
N VAL A 660 -7.51 -41.94 -21.56
CA VAL A 660 -8.59 -41.64 -22.49
C VAL A 660 -7.96 -41.88 -23.84
N ALA A 661 -8.14 -43.09 -24.37
CA ALA A 661 -7.81 -43.41 -25.74
C ALA A 661 -8.46 -42.31 -26.56
N ALA A 662 -7.68 -41.59 -27.35
CA ALA A 662 -8.19 -40.73 -28.39
C ALA A 662 -8.96 -41.64 -29.36
N GLY A 663 -10.23 -41.89 -29.03
CA GLY A 663 -11.18 -42.58 -29.89
C GLY A 663 -11.34 -41.71 -31.11
N VAL A 664 -10.70 -42.14 -32.19
CA VAL A 664 -10.96 -41.63 -33.53
C VAL A 664 -12.38 -42.06 -33.88
N ASP A 665 -13.37 -41.28 -33.43
CA ASP A 665 -14.72 -41.37 -33.97
C ASP A 665 -14.80 -40.40 -35.17
N ARG A 666 -14.57 -40.94 -36.37
CA ARG A 666 -14.87 -40.26 -37.63
C ARG A 666 -16.38 -40.25 -37.83
N GLY A 667 -17.06 -39.39 -37.07
CA GLY A 667 -18.50 -39.11 -37.21
C GLY A 667 -18.74 -37.79 -37.93
N ARG A 668 -19.10 -37.88 -39.21
CA ARG A 668 -19.77 -36.88 -40.09
C ARG A 668 -19.57 -35.38 -39.78
N ALA A 669 -18.90 -34.71 -40.72
CA ALA A 669 -19.04 -33.28 -40.93
C ALA A 669 -20.52 -32.93 -41.15
N VAL A 670 -21.05 -32.06 -40.30
CA VAL A 670 -22.31 -31.35 -40.49
C VAL A 670 -21.93 -29.87 -40.52
N ASP A 671 -22.36 -29.20 -41.58
CA ASP A 671 -21.96 -27.83 -41.95
C ASP A 671 -22.15 -26.81 -40.81
N GLU A 672 -21.10 -26.05 -40.53
CA GLU A 672 -21.18 -24.83 -39.73
C GLU A 672 -21.87 -23.72 -40.55
N PRO A 673 -22.77 -22.92 -39.94
CA PRO A 673 -23.33 -21.75 -40.60
C PRO A 673 -22.24 -20.68 -40.77
N GLU A 674 -22.10 -20.19 -42.01
CA GLU A 674 -21.23 -19.06 -42.38
C GLU A 674 -21.47 -17.85 -41.46
N TYR A 675 -20.47 -17.53 -40.65
CA TYR A 675 -20.40 -16.23 -39.98
C TYR A 675 -19.61 -15.26 -40.87
N VAL A 676 -20.34 -14.30 -41.42
CA VAL A 676 -19.80 -13.18 -42.20
C VAL A 676 -18.84 -12.37 -41.33
N ARG A 677 -17.59 -12.25 -41.77
CA ARG A 677 -16.60 -11.32 -41.19
C ARG A 677 -17.07 -9.88 -41.42
N PRO A 678 -17.08 -8.98 -40.41
CA PRO A 678 -17.09 -7.55 -40.69
C PRO A 678 -15.80 -7.22 -41.44
N GLY A 679 -15.95 -6.82 -42.70
CA GLY A 679 -14.84 -6.41 -43.55
C GLY A 679 -14.10 -5.22 -42.94
N SER A 680 -12.78 -5.27 -43.06
CA SER A 680 -11.89 -4.11 -43.00
C SER A 680 -12.42 -3.03 -43.95
N ALA A 681 -12.91 -1.93 -43.40
CA ALA A 681 -13.28 -0.79 -44.21
C ALA A 681 -12.02 -0.13 -44.79
N THR A 682 -11.94 -0.21 -46.10
CA THR A 682 -11.08 0.56 -46.99
C THR A 682 -11.24 2.06 -46.81
N SER A 683 -10.13 2.76 -47.07
CA SER A 683 -10.02 4.19 -47.30
C SER A 683 -11.24 4.81 -47.99
N ALA A 684 -11.92 5.73 -47.31
CA ALA A 684 -12.82 6.67 -47.95
C ALA A 684 -12.00 7.84 -48.49
N THR A 685 -11.99 7.96 -49.81
CA THR A 685 -11.63 9.16 -50.56
C THR A 685 -12.38 10.38 -50.03
N VAL A 686 -11.62 11.39 -49.61
CA VAL A 686 -12.12 12.74 -49.33
C VAL A 686 -12.57 13.35 -50.66
N SER A 687 -13.86 13.64 -50.78
CA SER A 687 -14.37 14.50 -51.85
C SER A 687 -13.99 15.95 -51.54
N GLU A 688 -13.41 16.62 -52.53
CA GLU A 688 -13.21 18.07 -52.51
C GLU A 688 -14.57 18.76 -52.33
N SER A 689 -14.83 19.25 -51.13
CA SER A 689 -15.84 20.26 -50.88
C SER A 689 -15.11 21.55 -50.50
N LYS A 690 -15.40 22.59 -51.27
CA LYS A 690 -14.85 23.95 -51.13
C LYS A 690 -14.96 24.38 -49.67
N ILE A 691 -13.81 24.69 -49.07
CA ILE A 691 -13.71 25.28 -47.74
C ILE A 691 -14.28 26.70 -47.84
N ASP A 692 -15.43 26.88 -47.20
CA ASP A 692 -15.95 28.18 -46.81
C ASP A 692 -15.17 28.66 -45.58
N MET A 693 -14.45 29.77 -45.74
CA MET A 693 -13.53 30.33 -44.75
C MET A 693 -14.29 31.13 -43.68
N SER A 694 -15.09 30.47 -42.84
CA SER A 694 -15.61 31.06 -41.58
C SER A 694 -16.33 30.06 -40.65
N LYS A 695 -15.62 29.13 -39.98
CA LYS A 695 -16.22 28.37 -38.85
C LYS A 695 -15.22 28.15 -37.70
N GLN A 696 -15.63 28.57 -36.49
CA GLN A 696 -14.97 28.31 -35.23
C GLN A 696 -14.87 26.79 -34.96
N ARG A 697 -13.73 26.28 -34.45
CA ARG A 697 -13.58 24.86 -34.04
C ARG A 697 -14.22 24.66 -32.66
N ALA A 698 -15.21 23.77 -32.58
CA ALA A 698 -15.93 23.40 -31.35
C ALA A 698 -15.20 22.28 -30.60
N GLN A 699 -14.89 22.52 -29.32
CA GLN A 699 -14.41 21.51 -28.37
C GLN A 699 -15.57 20.98 -27.54
N SER A 700 -15.60 19.69 -27.26
CA SER A 700 -16.68 19.03 -26.51
C SER A 700 -16.42 19.12 -25.00
N ILE A 701 -17.46 19.46 -24.22
CA ILE A 701 -17.47 19.38 -22.76
C ILE A 701 -18.05 18.02 -22.40
N THR A 702 -17.32 17.19 -21.68
CA THR A 702 -17.78 15.86 -21.26
C THR A 702 -17.82 15.74 -19.73
N VAL A 703 -18.62 14.81 -19.23
CA VAL A 703 -18.62 14.45 -17.80
C VAL A 703 -17.26 13.80 -17.47
N PRO A 704 -16.45 14.37 -16.55
CA PRO A 704 -15.15 13.82 -16.18
C PRO A 704 -15.30 12.52 -15.39
N ILE A 705 -14.22 11.74 -15.28
CA ILE A 705 -14.15 10.62 -14.34
C ILE A 705 -14.13 11.20 -12.91
N MET A 706 -15.18 10.95 -12.13
CA MET A 706 -15.38 11.54 -10.79
C MET A 706 -14.96 10.64 -9.63
N GLY A 707 -14.23 9.56 -9.91
CA GLY A 707 -13.75 8.60 -8.93
C GLY A 707 -14.22 7.16 -9.22
N GLU A 708 -13.59 6.21 -8.54
CA GLU A 708 -13.87 4.79 -8.75
C GLU A 708 -15.29 4.42 -8.29
N GLY A 709 -16.05 3.77 -9.17
CA GLY A 709 -17.42 3.30 -8.91
C GLY A 709 -18.55 4.29 -9.24
N ILE A 710 -18.25 5.56 -9.57
CA ILE A 710 -19.27 6.53 -10.00
C ILE A 710 -19.52 6.35 -11.50
N ARG A 711 -20.76 6.03 -11.88
CA ARG A 711 -21.14 5.76 -13.29
C ARG A 711 -21.98 6.86 -13.92
N ASN A 712 -22.70 7.62 -13.09
CA ASN A 712 -23.52 8.73 -13.52
C ASN A 712 -23.48 9.85 -12.47
N ALA A 713 -23.91 11.03 -12.89
CA ALA A 713 -24.14 12.17 -12.01
C ALA A 713 -25.37 12.95 -12.51
N LYS A 714 -25.98 13.72 -11.62
CA LYS A 714 -27.15 14.54 -11.92
C LYS A 714 -26.76 16.00 -12.09
N ILE A 715 -27.18 16.66 -13.17
CA ILE A 715 -26.93 18.08 -13.37
C ILE A 715 -27.75 18.89 -12.35
N VAL A 716 -27.08 19.64 -11.47
CA VAL A 716 -27.72 20.48 -10.44
C VAL A 716 -27.88 21.92 -10.93
N SER A 717 -26.87 22.45 -11.63
CA SER A 717 -26.88 23.81 -12.14
C SER A 717 -26.06 23.93 -13.43
N LEU A 718 -26.48 24.83 -14.33
CA LEU A 718 -25.69 25.27 -15.48
C LEU A 718 -25.26 26.71 -15.20
N LEU A 719 -23.96 26.95 -15.08
CA LEU A 719 -23.39 28.22 -14.62
C LEU A 719 -23.05 29.18 -15.77
N LYS A 720 -23.02 28.69 -17.01
CA LYS A 720 -22.73 29.47 -18.22
C LYS A 720 -23.88 29.35 -19.23
N ASN A 721 -24.23 30.45 -19.87
CA ASN A 721 -25.20 30.48 -20.97
C ASN A 721 -24.48 30.40 -22.32
N PRO A 722 -25.11 29.82 -23.37
CA PRO A 722 -24.58 29.91 -24.73
C PRO A 722 -24.29 31.37 -25.13
N GLY A 723 -23.09 31.61 -25.66
CA GLY A 723 -22.57 32.94 -25.99
C GLY A 723 -21.69 33.58 -24.91
N ASP A 724 -21.66 33.04 -23.68
CA ASP A 724 -20.80 33.56 -22.62
C ASP A 724 -19.31 33.32 -22.93
N LEU A 725 -18.47 34.28 -22.57
CA LEU A 725 -17.02 34.09 -22.60
C LEU A 725 -16.60 33.09 -21.51
N ILE A 726 -15.78 32.13 -21.91
CA ILE A 726 -15.22 31.10 -21.05
C ILE A 726 -13.70 31.28 -21.01
N ALA A 727 -13.16 31.51 -19.81
CA ALA A 727 -11.74 31.40 -19.57
C ALA A 727 -11.33 29.95 -19.26
N LEU A 728 -10.03 29.67 -19.30
CA LEU A 728 -9.49 28.41 -18.80
C LEU A 728 -9.80 28.26 -17.31
N ASP A 729 -10.17 27.05 -16.91
CA ASP A 729 -10.60 26.66 -15.55
C ASP A 729 -11.91 27.35 -15.08
N ASP A 730 -12.67 28.01 -15.95
CA ASP A 730 -13.98 28.57 -15.59
C ASP A 730 -14.98 27.45 -15.24
N PRO A 731 -15.76 27.57 -14.15
CA PRO A 731 -16.82 26.62 -13.83
C PRO A 731 -17.96 26.73 -14.86
N LEU A 732 -18.40 25.59 -15.38
CA LEU A 732 -19.38 25.47 -16.45
C LEU A 732 -20.74 25.00 -15.93
N CYS A 733 -20.74 23.95 -15.12
CA CYS A 733 -21.94 23.38 -14.50
C CYS A 733 -21.60 22.66 -13.20
N GLU A 734 -22.60 22.38 -12.37
CA GLU A 734 -22.45 21.55 -11.17
C GLU A 734 -23.19 20.24 -11.34
N VAL A 735 -22.55 19.14 -10.95
CA VAL A 735 -23.10 17.79 -11.01
C VAL A 735 -23.09 17.14 -9.62
N GLU A 736 -24.19 16.52 -9.24
CA GLU A 736 -24.35 15.81 -7.98
C GLU A 736 -24.15 14.31 -8.19
N THR A 737 -23.34 13.73 -7.32
CA THR A 737 -23.18 12.27 -7.19
C THR A 737 -23.70 11.87 -5.81
N ASP A 738 -23.75 10.56 -5.54
CA ASP A 738 -24.12 10.04 -4.21
C ASP A 738 -23.22 10.54 -3.06
N LYS A 739 -22.05 11.12 -3.37
CA LYS A 739 -21.05 11.54 -2.38
C LYS A 739 -20.91 13.06 -2.22
N ALA A 740 -20.98 13.80 -3.31
CA ALA A 740 -20.75 15.25 -3.30
C ALA A 740 -21.28 15.92 -4.58
N VAL A 741 -21.40 17.25 -4.52
CA VAL A 741 -21.65 18.14 -5.66
C VAL A 741 -20.32 18.64 -6.21
N TYR A 742 -20.08 18.45 -7.50
CA TYR A 742 -18.85 18.76 -8.21
C TYR A 742 -19.08 19.84 -9.27
N PRO A 743 -18.34 20.96 -9.25
CA PRO A 743 -18.27 21.85 -10.39
C PRO A 743 -17.41 21.21 -11.49
N ILE A 744 -17.93 21.15 -12.72
CA ILE A 744 -17.17 20.82 -13.93
C ILE A 744 -16.58 22.12 -14.49
N GLU A 745 -15.26 22.15 -14.67
CA GLU A 745 -14.52 23.32 -15.13
C GLU A 745 -13.98 23.14 -16.55
N SER A 746 -13.82 24.26 -17.26
CA SER A 746 -13.37 24.26 -18.65
C SER A 746 -11.88 23.97 -18.79
N SER A 747 -11.55 23.00 -19.64
CA SER A 747 -10.17 22.79 -20.12
C SER A 747 -9.73 23.74 -21.25
N PHE A 748 -10.62 24.59 -21.75
CA PHE A 748 -10.37 25.45 -22.92
C PHE A 748 -10.91 26.88 -22.73
N ALA A 749 -10.20 27.88 -23.23
CA ALA A 749 -10.74 29.24 -23.37
C ALA A 749 -11.48 29.39 -24.70
N GLY A 750 -12.63 30.08 -24.68
CA GLY A 750 -13.46 30.27 -25.86
C GLY A 750 -14.80 30.92 -25.55
N VAL A 751 -15.80 30.65 -26.38
CA VAL A 751 -17.19 31.08 -26.20
C VAL A 751 -18.06 29.85 -25.96
N MET A 752 -18.94 29.88 -24.96
CA MET A 752 -19.87 28.79 -24.67
C MET A 752 -20.77 28.55 -25.89
N GLY A 753 -20.77 27.31 -26.39
CA GLY A 753 -21.72 26.83 -27.39
C GLY A 753 -23.03 26.38 -26.76
N GLU A 754 -23.76 25.50 -27.44
CA GLU A 754 -25.02 24.97 -26.91
C GLU A 754 -24.80 23.84 -25.90
N TRP A 755 -25.61 23.82 -24.84
CA TRP A 755 -25.74 22.68 -23.94
C TRP A 755 -26.61 21.60 -24.59
N LYS A 756 -26.16 20.34 -24.48
CA LYS A 756 -26.89 19.14 -24.88
C LYS A 756 -27.69 18.51 -23.73
N THR A 757 -27.60 19.09 -22.53
CA THR A 757 -28.24 18.61 -21.30
C THR A 757 -28.99 19.75 -20.59
N LYS A 758 -29.82 19.40 -19.61
CA LYS A 758 -30.61 20.34 -18.79
C LYS A 758 -30.42 20.05 -17.30
N VAL A 759 -30.72 21.05 -16.48
CA VAL A 759 -30.78 20.89 -15.02
C VAL A 759 -31.79 19.80 -14.66
N GLY A 760 -31.37 18.84 -13.84
CA GLY A 760 -32.14 17.67 -13.45
C GLY A 760 -31.83 16.39 -14.23
N ASP A 761 -31.15 16.49 -15.37
CA ASP A 761 -30.77 15.33 -16.18
C ASP A 761 -29.73 14.47 -15.46
N THR A 762 -29.83 13.15 -15.61
CA THR A 762 -28.79 12.20 -15.20
C THR A 762 -27.90 11.90 -16.40
N VAL A 763 -26.60 12.09 -16.24
CA VAL A 763 -25.60 11.98 -17.30
C VAL A 763 -24.55 10.93 -16.93
N ASP A 764 -24.13 10.13 -17.92
CA ASP A 764 -23.10 9.10 -17.72
C ASP A 764 -21.69 9.69 -17.79
N ILE A 765 -20.72 9.06 -17.11
CA ILE A 765 -19.30 9.44 -17.24
C ILE A 765 -18.88 9.39 -18.72
N GLY A 766 -18.21 10.43 -19.20
CA GLY A 766 -17.81 10.58 -20.59
C GLY A 766 -18.90 11.09 -21.54
N GLN A 767 -20.15 11.23 -21.08
CA GLN A 767 -21.23 11.82 -21.88
C GLN A 767 -20.92 13.29 -22.20
N GLU A 768 -21.19 13.70 -23.43
CA GLU A 768 -21.06 15.08 -23.86
C GLU A 768 -22.20 15.95 -23.28
N LEU A 769 -21.82 17.01 -22.58
CA LEU A 769 -22.70 17.98 -21.97
C LEU A 769 -22.95 19.20 -22.86
N GLY A 770 -21.97 19.63 -23.64
CA GLY A 770 -22.06 20.84 -24.45
C GLY A 770 -20.80 21.08 -25.27
N THR A 771 -20.68 22.26 -25.88
CA THR A 771 -19.51 22.63 -26.71
C THR A 771 -18.94 23.99 -26.34
N ILE A 772 -17.64 24.20 -26.59
CA ILE A 772 -16.95 25.49 -26.47
C ILE A 772 -16.33 25.84 -27.83
N LEU A 773 -16.64 27.02 -28.36
CA LEU A 773 -16.11 27.54 -29.61
C LEU A 773 -14.79 28.25 -29.33
N THR A 774 -13.68 27.69 -29.80
CA THR A 774 -12.32 28.20 -29.53
C THR A 774 -11.79 29.02 -30.71
N GLY A 775 -11.02 30.09 -30.41
CA GLY A 775 -10.47 31.03 -31.39
C GLY A 775 -8.96 30.94 -31.65
N GLN A 776 -8.24 29.99 -31.02
CA GLN A 776 -6.79 29.81 -31.22
C GLN A 776 -6.45 28.38 -31.69
N PRO A 777 -5.38 28.20 -32.49
CA PRO A 777 -4.98 26.91 -33.05
C PRO A 777 -4.48 25.95 -31.94
N SER A 778 -4.67 24.65 -32.17
CA SER A 778 -4.15 23.61 -31.27
C SER A 778 -2.65 23.36 -31.50
N SER A 779 -1.96 22.82 -30.50
CA SER A 779 -0.57 22.34 -30.59
C SER A 779 -0.34 21.21 -31.60
N ALA A 780 -1.39 20.69 -32.26
CA ALA A 780 -1.27 19.73 -33.36
C ALA A 780 -1.06 20.39 -34.73
N ASP A 781 -1.32 21.70 -34.88
CA ASP A 781 -1.18 22.42 -36.16
C ASP A 781 0.23 23.05 -36.36
N GLN A 782 1.16 22.85 -35.41
CA GLN A 782 2.60 23.15 -35.61
C GLN A 782 3.41 21.97 -36.14
N LEU A 783 2.75 20.86 -36.48
CA LEU A 783 3.40 19.66 -37.02
C LEU A 783 3.05 19.44 -38.50
N ALA A 784 4.05 19.79 -39.33
CA ALA A 784 4.39 19.32 -40.69
C ALA A 784 3.84 20.07 -41.92
N PRO A 785 4.55 20.10 -43.08
CA PRO A 785 5.98 19.84 -43.33
C PRO A 785 6.67 20.93 -44.19
N ALA A 786 7.90 21.33 -43.82
CA ALA A 786 8.83 21.96 -44.76
C ALA A 786 9.77 20.89 -45.33
N ALA A 787 9.34 20.25 -46.42
CA ALA A 787 10.21 19.45 -47.28
C ALA A 787 10.34 20.16 -48.64
N LYS A 788 11.45 20.87 -48.86
CA LYS A 788 11.98 21.16 -50.19
C LYS A 788 13.50 21.02 -50.20
N THR A 789 13.93 19.96 -50.88
CA THR A 789 15.17 19.78 -51.66
C THR A 789 16.51 19.61 -50.91
N PRO A 790 17.25 18.51 -51.14
CA PRO A 790 18.55 18.26 -50.54
C PRO A 790 19.71 18.79 -51.42
N PRO A 791 20.90 19.04 -50.85
CA PRO A 791 22.14 18.94 -51.58
C PRO A 791 22.95 17.69 -51.21
N ASP A 792 23.62 17.18 -52.24
CA ASP A 792 24.58 16.08 -52.27
C ASP A 792 25.61 16.07 -51.13
N GLY A 793 26.04 14.87 -50.74
CA GLY A 793 27.28 14.73 -49.96
C GLY A 793 27.51 13.39 -49.27
N LYS A 794 27.89 12.37 -50.05
CA LYS A 794 28.75 11.22 -49.69
C LYS A 794 28.85 10.83 -48.20
N LYS A 795 28.30 9.67 -47.84
CA LYS A 795 28.88 8.80 -46.79
C LYS A 795 29.11 7.39 -47.32
N LYS A 796 30.35 6.94 -47.13
CA LYS A 796 30.87 5.61 -47.44
C LYS A 796 30.16 4.54 -46.62
N ALA A 797 29.92 3.40 -47.26
CA ALA A 797 29.57 2.14 -46.64
C ALA A 797 30.77 1.54 -45.89
N VAL A 798 30.50 0.89 -44.75
CA VAL A 798 31.19 -0.34 -44.36
C VAL A 798 30.16 -1.33 -43.81
N GLU A 799 30.14 -2.45 -44.51
CA GLU A 799 29.58 -3.79 -44.37
C GLU A 799 28.98 -4.29 -43.04
N ALA A 800 27.91 -5.07 -43.25
CA ALA A 800 27.29 -6.02 -42.36
C ALA A 800 27.92 -7.42 -42.48
N ALA A 801 27.78 -8.22 -41.42
CA ALA A 801 27.68 -9.68 -41.42
C ALA A 801 27.03 -10.06 -40.07
N GLY A 802 26.05 -10.94 -39.92
CA GLY A 802 25.37 -11.93 -40.75
C GLY A 802 24.37 -12.68 -39.83
N PRO A 803 23.53 -13.59 -40.36
CA PRO A 803 22.11 -13.64 -40.02
C PRO A 803 21.71 -14.77 -39.05
N ALA A 804 20.62 -14.57 -38.31
CA ALA A 804 19.82 -15.66 -37.75
C ALA A 804 18.57 -15.85 -38.60
N ALA A 805 18.41 -17.06 -39.10
CA ALA A 805 17.33 -17.52 -39.96
C ALA A 805 16.02 -17.72 -39.20
N GLU A 806 14.91 -17.48 -39.90
CA GLU A 806 13.53 -17.84 -39.55
C GLU A 806 13.35 -19.36 -39.42
N ILE A 807 12.37 -19.80 -38.61
CA ILE A 807 11.27 -20.71 -39.04
C ILE A 807 10.20 -20.85 -37.92
N ASP A 808 8.96 -20.77 -38.40
CA ASP A 808 7.65 -21.25 -37.93
C ASP A 808 6.91 -20.59 -36.75
N ASP A 809 5.93 -19.79 -37.15
CA ASP A 809 4.75 -19.37 -36.41
C ASP A 809 3.62 -20.40 -36.60
N ARG A 810 3.31 -21.17 -35.57
CA ARG A 810 2.04 -21.92 -35.42
C ARG A 810 1.60 -22.02 -33.95
N GLY A 811 0.80 -21.04 -33.53
CA GLY A 811 -0.55 -21.33 -33.01
C GLY A 811 -0.79 -21.46 -31.50
N ARG A 812 -1.77 -20.64 -31.05
CA ARG A 812 -2.73 -20.79 -29.92
C ARG A 812 -2.23 -20.46 -28.51
N GLN A 813 -3.01 -19.91 -27.58
CA GLN A 813 -4.33 -19.25 -27.54
C GLN A 813 -4.38 -18.56 -26.16
N ALA A 814 -4.96 -17.35 -26.07
CA ALA A 814 -5.24 -16.70 -24.80
C ALA A 814 -6.40 -17.43 -24.09
N HIS A 815 -6.16 -17.90 -22.87
CA HIS A 815 -7.20 -18.44 -22.00
C HIS A 815 -7.69 -17.37 -21.01
N HIS A 816 -8.93 -16.94 -21.21
CA HIS A 816 -9.75 -16.24 -20.23
C HIS A 816 -10.19 -17.21 -19.12
N TYR A 817 -9.92 -16.89 -17.86
CA TYR A 817 -10.48 -17.59 -16.71
C TYR A 817 -11.98 -17.27 -16.57
N ARG A 818 -12.83 -18.31 -16.62
CA ARG A 818 -14.26 -18.23 -16.27
C ARG A 818 -14.43 -18.58 -14.79
N ILE A 819 -14.96 -17.64 -14.03
CA ILE A 819 -15.63 -17.88 -12.74
C ILE A 819 -16.96 -18.58 -13.05
N GLU A 820 -17.26 -19.70 -12.40
CA GLU A 820 -18.59 -20.33 -12.51
C GLU A 820 -19.66 -19.42 -11.88
N PRO A 821 -20.73 -19.07 -12.60
CA PRO A 821 -21.82 -18.29 -12.04
C PRO A 821 -22.65 -19.14 -11.06
N ALA A 822 -23.16 -18.50 -10.01
CA ALA A 822 -24.01 -19.09 -8.97
C ALA A 822 -25.35 -19.69 -9.45
N LEU A 823 -25.65 -19.66 -10.76
CA LEU A 823 -26.90 -20.16 -11.35
C LEU A 823 -26.59 -21.02 -12.58
N SER A 824 -27.33 -22.12 -12.73
CA SER A 824 -27.13 -23.07 -13.83
C SER A 824 -27.39 -22.45 -15.21
N SER A 825 -26.72 -22.96 -16.25
CA SER A 825 -26.91 -22.51 -17.64
C SER A 825 -28.36 -22.64 -18.13
N THR A 826 -29.13 -23.55 -17.54
CA THR A 826 -30.57 -23.72 -17.77
C THR A 826 -31.36 -22.51 -17.24
N ILE A 827 -30.97 -21.96 -16.09
CA ILE A 827 -31.56 -20.74 -15.50
C ILE A 827 -31.21 -19.52 -16.36
N THR A 828 -29.96 -19.36 -16.78
CA THR A 828 -29.53 -18.24 -17.63
C THR A 828 -30.30 -18.20 -18.96
N ARG A 829 -30.56 -19.36 -19.57
CA ARG A 829 -31.31 -19.48 -20.83
C ARG A 829 -32.83 -19.27 -20.66
N LYS A 830 -33.38 -19.52 -19.47
CA LYS A 830 -34.79 -19.19 -19.16
C LYS A 830 -34.94 -17.70 -18.81
N LEU A 831 -33.99 -17.14 -18.06
CA LEU A 831 -33.92 -15.70 -17.73
C LEU A 831 -33.65 -14.82 -18.95
N SER A 832 -32.97 -15.31 -19.99
CA SER A 832 -32.75 -14.54 -21.23
C SER A 832 -34.04 -14.25 -22.03
N ARG A 833 -35.18 -14.84 -21.63
CA ARG A 833 -36.52 -14.53 -22.16
C ARG A 833 -37.38 -13.72 -21.18
N VAL A 834 -36.85 -13.40 -20.01
CA VAL A 834 -37.48 -12.56 -19.00
C VAL A 834 -36.76 -11.22 -19.04
N ILE A 835 -37.47 -10.15 -19.40
CA ILE A 835 -36.92 -8.80 -19.27
C ILE A 835 -36.73 -8.54 -17.78
N PRO A 836 -35.50 -8.31 -17.26
CA PRO A 836 -35.33 -7.88 -15.90
C PRO A 836 -35.96 -6.49 -15.77
N ALA A 837 -37.08 -6.41 -15.09
CA ALA A 837 -37.66 -5.14 -14.70
C ALA A 837 -37.31 -4.91 -13.23
N ASN A 838 -36.53 -3.87 -12.95
CA ASN A 838 -36.33 -3.42 -11.58
C ASN A 838 -37.56 -2.58 -11.20
N LEU A 839 -38.32 -3.01 -10.20
CA LEU A 839 -39.34 -2.17 -9.61
C LEU A 839 -38.66 -1.28 -8.57
N GLN A 840 -38.29 -0.06 -8.97
CA GLN A 840 -37.84 0.96 -8.02
C GLN A 840 -39.07 1.46 -7.24
N ILE A 841 -39.31 0.88 -6.07
CA ILE A 841 -40.36 1.37 -5.16
C ILE A 841 -39.75 2.49 -4.31
N ASP A 842 -40.12 3.75 -4.61
CA ASP A 842 -39.88 4.88 -3.72
C ASP A 842 -40.84 4.80 -2.51
N ALA A 843 -40.55 3.88 -1.60
CA ALA A 843 -41.22 3.81 -0.32
C ALA A 843 -40.63 4.91 0.60
N ARG A 844 -41.16 6.13 0.51
CA ARG A 844 -40.72 7.24 1.37
C ARG A 844 -40.92 6.83 2.84
N TRP A 845 -39.82 6.71 3.56
CA TRP A 845 -39.80 6.18 4.93
C TRP A 845 -40.73 6.96 5.88
N ASP A 846 -40.93 8.26 5.61
CA ASP A 846 -41.81 9.12 6.40
C ASP A 846 -43.29 8.78 6.23
N ALA A 847 -43.70 8.30 5.05
CA ALA A 847 -45.07 7.83 4.82
C ALA A 847 -45.35 6.53 5.57
N ILE A 848 -44.39 5.60 5.59
CA ILE A 848 -44.49 4.34 6.35
C ILE A 848 -44.53 4.63 7.86
N ARG A 849 -43.66 5.52 8.36
CA ARG A 849 -43.69 5.95 9.76
C ARG A 849 -45.03 6.55 10.15
N LYS A 850 -45.53 7.51 9.36
CA LYS A 850 -46.80 8.19 9.62
C LYS A 850 -47.98 7.21 9.61
N ALA A 851 -48.01 6.27 8.67
CA ALA A 851 -49.05 5.24 8.61
C ALA A 851 -48.98 4.29 9.81
N ARG A 852 -47.78 3.90 10.25
CA ARG A 852 -47.58 3.08 11.44
C ARG A 852 -48.00 3.79 12.72
N ASP A 853 -47.68 5.08 12.86
CA ASP A 853 -48.06 5.85 14.04
C ASP A 853 -49.58 6.01 14.14
N VAL A 854 -50.28 6.12 13.01
CA VAL A 854 -51.75 6.09 12.96
C VAL A 854 -52.29 4.70 13.33
N ALA A 855 -51.66 3.62 12.86
CA ALA A 855 -52.06 2.25 13.21
C ALA A 855 -51.86 1.94 14.70
N LYS A 856 -50.73 2.37 15.28
CA LYS A 856 -50.45 2.26 16.72
C LYS A 856 -51.46 2.98 17.59
N LYS A 857 -51.95 4.15 17.14
CA LYS A 857 -53.00 4.88 17.85
C LYS A 857 -54.37 4.17 17.83
N LYS A 858 -54.61 3.29 16.86
CA LYS A 858 -55.85 2.50 16.75
C LYS A 858 -55.78 1.17 17.49
N ASP A 859 -54.65 0.46 17.41
CA ASP A 859 -54.40 -0.79 18.13
C ASP A 859 -52.89 -0.94 18.36
N GLU A 860 -52.45 -0.53 19.55
CA GLU A 860 -51.03 -0.46 19.91
C GLU A 860 -50.36 -1.85 19.93
N LYS A 861 -51.11 -2.90 20.28
CA LYS A 861 -50.58 -4.26 20.39
C LYS A 861 -50.40 -4.96 19.05
N ASN A 862 -51.21 -4.62 18.04
CA ASN A 862 -51.20 -5.29 16.74
C ASN A 862 -50.76 -4.39 15.57
N ALA A 863 -50.18 -3.23 15.83
CA ALA A 863 -49.71 -2.35 14.77
C ALA A 863 -48.63 -3.04 13.91
N PRO A 864 -48.82 -3.12 12.58
CA PRO A 864 -47.90 -3.85 11.71
C PRO A 864 -46.50 -3.23 11.76
N SER A 865 -45.47 -4.08 11.67
CA SER A 865 -44.09 -3.61 11.60
C SER A 865 -43.85 -2.91 10.26
N PRO A 866 -42.86 -1.99 10.17
CA PRO A 866 -42.51 -1.36 8.90
C PRO A 866 -42.19 -2.40 7.81
N SER A 867 -41.55 -3.51 8.18
CA SER A 867 -41.24 -4.62 7.26
C SER A 867 -42.50 -5.28 6.71
N VAL A 868 -43.52 -5.50 7.55
CA VAL A 868 -44.83 -6.03 7.11
C VAL A 868 -45.54 -5.03 6.19
N MET A 869 -45.46 -3.73 6.50
CA MET A 869 -46.06 -2.68 5.66
C MET A 869 -45.36 -2.55 4.30
N ILE A 870 -44.03 -2.71 4.26
CA ILE A 870 -43.25 -2.76 3.02
C ILE A 870 -43.60 -4.03 2.22
N ALA A 871 -43.64 -5.19 2.87
CA ALA A 871 -44.00 -6.44 2.22
C ALA A 871 -45.41 -6.35 1.61
N TRP A 872 -46.36 -5.76 2.33
CA TRP A 872 -47.70 -5.49 1.79
C TRP A 872 -47.66 -4.56 0.57
N ALA A 873 -46.86 -3.48 0.60
CA ALA A 873 -46.73 -2.56 -0.53
C ALA A 873 -46.14 -3.25 -1.77
N VAL A 874 -45.14 -4.13 -1.58
CA VAL A 874 -44.56 -4.95 -2.64
C VAL A 874 -45.62 -5.91 -3.21
N VAL A 875 -46.35 -6.61 -2.35
CA VAL A 875 -47.45 -7.51 -2.78
C VAL A 875 -48.51 -6.75 -3.58
N ARG A 876 -48.94 -5.57 -3.13
CA ARG A 876 -49.91 -4.74 -3.87
C ARG A 876 -49.36 -4.26 -5.21
N ALA A 877 -48.06 -3.99 -5.30
CA ALA A 877 -47.42 -3.68 -6.57
C ALA A 877 -47.40 -4.89 -7.51
N MET A 878 -47.11 -6.09 -6.99
CA MET A 878 -47.13 -7.34 -7.77
C MET A 878 -48.54 -7.71 -8.23
N GLU A 879 -49.57 -7.48 -7.39
CA GLU A 879 -50.98 -7.59 -7.81
C GLU A 879 -51.30 -6.61 -8.94
N LYS A 880 -50.83 -5.37 -8.87
CA LYS A 880 -51.13 -4.37 -9.92
C LYS A 880 -50.39 -4.65 -11.23
N HIS A 881 -49.21 -5.27 -11.17
CA HIS A 881 -48.33 -5.47 -12.32
C HIS A 881 -48.12 -6.98 -12.59
N ALA A 882 -49.04 -7.57 -13.36
CA ALA A 882 -49.09 -9.00 -13.69
C ALA A 882 -47.74 -9.65 -14.10
N PRO A 883 -46.83 -8.99 -14.85
CA PRO A 883 -45.53 -9.57 -15.19
C PRO A 883 -44.63 -9.93 -13.99
N PHE A 884 -44.85 -9.32 -12.82
CA PHE A 884 -44.07 -9.55 -11.59
C PHE A 884 -44.66 -10.63 -10.68
N ARG A 885 -45.75 -11.30 -11.09
CA ARG A 885 -46.41 -12.33 -10.26
C ARG A 885 -45.74 -13.71 -10.31
N ARG A 886 -44.60 -13.82 -11.00
CA ARG A 886 -43.87 -15.07 -11.21
C ARG A 886 -42.76 -15.22 -10.18
N LEU A 887 -42.80 -16.30 -9.42
CA LEU A 887 -41.80 -16.65 -8.40
C LEU A 887 -40.91 -17.78 -8.92
N ILE A 888 -39.63 -17.76 -8.55
CA ILE A 888 -38.68 -18.84 -8.79
C ILE A 888 -38.49 -19.55 -7.44
N LEU A 889 -38.87 -20.82 -7.37
CA LEU A 889 -38.69 -21.66 -6.17
C LEU A 889 -37.25 -22.20 -6.11
N GLU A 890 -36.83 -22.67 -4.94
CA GLU A 890 -35.49 -23.27 -4.72
C GLU A 890 -35.22 -24.51 -5.57
N ASP A 891 -36.26 -25.13 -6.13
CA ASP A 891 -36.19 -26.28 -7.05
C ASP A 891 -36.25 -25.88 -8.54
N ASP A 892 -35.98 -24.62 -8.85
CA ASP A 892 -35.91 -24.04 -10.19
C ASP A 892 -37.22 -24.06 -10.99
N ARG A 893 -38.37 -24.24 -10.31
CA ARG A 893 -39.69 -24.07 -10.93
C ARG A 893 -40.13 -22.61 -10.88
N ILE A 894 -40.65 -22.14 -12.02
CA ILE A 894 -41.32 -20.85 -12.13
C ILE A 894 -42.81 -21.09 -11.94
N ILE A 895 -43.39 -20.52 -10.88
CA ILE A 895 -44.82 -20.55 -10.64
C ILE A 895 -45.41 -19.16 -10.82
N GLU A 896 -46.56 -19.07 -11.48
CA GLU A 896 -47.36 -17.85 -11.53
C GLU A 896 -48.35 -17.94 -10.37
N ASN A 897 -48.18 -17.07 -9.37
CA ASN A 897 -49.02 -17.12 -8.18
C ASN A 897 -50.20 -16.17 -8.38
N ASP A 898 -51.40 -16.72 -8.48
CA ASP A 898 -52.64 -15.95 -8.67
C ASP A 898 -53.20 -15.42 -7.34
N VAL A 899 -52.64 -15.86 -6.20
CA VAL A 899 -53.09 -15.50 -4.85
C VAL A 899 -51.88 -15.14 -3.97
N PHE A 900 -51.80 -13.88 -3.54
CA PHE A 900 -50.76 -13.35 -2.64
C PHE A 900 -51.35 -13.06 -1.25
N ASP A 901 -51.90 -14.10 -0.61
CA ASP A 901 -52.41 -13.99 0.76
C ASP A 901 -51.35 -14.37 1.79
#